data_AF-A0A1S3MZV8-F1
#
_entry.id   AF-A0A1S3MZV8-F1
#
_cell.length_a   1.000
_cell.length_b   1.000
_cell.length_c   1.000
_cell.angle_alpha   90.00
_cell.angle_beta   90.00
_cell.angle_gamma   90.00
#
_symmetry.space_group_name_H-M   'P 1'
#
loop_
_entity.id
_entity.type
_entity.pdbx_description
1 polymer ?
#
loop_
_entity_poly.entity_id
_entity_poly.type
_entity_poly.pdbx_seq_one_letter_code
_entity_poly.pdbx_strand_id
1 'polypeptide(L)'
;MVCLYSSASKVGSEAVMFLRGLWTLRRRYCSGRLLLLGVAVCLFYQTLMVARSRFKGDPPAADERNKSTMTEALEVFDELLQDPARLISTLEALERDRYVKGSNQNRAGQVTQAVVLTGQHVAADTEVQLFQRILEQRGYEVSLSRYAETNTALRHDNGGSVEWSVLVCLSGSEKSCLRRVTFSHLQPHQRVNMIPGLVGAFSDVDGLCRFQTDSRLVGLALHINPSACGSPRTKLGDVRDVAQGDWNPAIPTLNLVTVYVLVTSVTPLTAFLHHTGLVRTSEDTDSHTTQLKPFLLQQLGPVASHEALDHVKEVIGQVLRVAALTNEEPSSRHRWCLLCFQLMTFTLQFSGSLLPVIVKAETDLHFDGLRDPGFDGQITKEFILEDALLFLLPAHSGLASLKSPSHTETDDGQRYGGCGGTYGLCLPEHQTLLLLQFLRQLRTPGPFDLLYPAASPERSPIQDFLFRSFPRAEESGSGRHFSALLDRVCSHYTEQRNQTYRTNEAETQTQTGWDQHSGSQDLPGDRERCVDPHLRQLYTDPPLTLSPPFSPWVKDYRAEVPFDVVTLRLRPEPISPACHIHLDEHRGPRTANYPVGLGNSIINILVTDESAATEPEPVVMTIYTLHMYRESRPSLPMFGEHVMCGFVQDCGLVVQPDQPCGLEPLPGPLSPGEPQAPTRPCTSGDVPGRWVVPCLSCADNRTCDWREVAWQPEGCYHPLLDLPQLQDCMMYRKVMFIGDSTNRGMMYFLMERVNSSLEDWGKAHDSLIYRNVNQGHTHVSYSYYPQFWLEQSHRPTFQRALEQLILRSRPLENSRQTVLVAGGVQWLNTNHLRIMREVLEREGLQDIMVVVKSLGMGFHLPVDGIRSLSLRGVQELYRENSNIITAAKHYGYEVIDTFSVTMGRYKEFLQGRCACHFHEVEKLSFSKAPLHRKMKLLQHGEEPGTRTSDQPTLQHQDQWAGSNSSTYHVRGAVNQVYSQILLSRLCVRDTGN
;
A
#
# COMPACT_ATOMS: atom_id res chain seq x y z
N MET A 1 -59.54 18.97 -21.29
CA MET A 1 -59.23 18.68 -22.70
C MET A 1 -58.01 17.75 -22.69
N VAL A 2 -58.30 16.44 -22.68
CA VAL A 2 -57.46 15.23 -22.93
C VAL A 2 -56.06 15.16 -22.25
N CYS A 3 -55.92 14.88 -20.94
CA CYS A 3 -55.97 13.60 -20.15
C CYS A 3 -54.72 12.69 -20.35
N LEU A 4 -53.68 12.54 -19.49
CA LEU A 4 -53.47 12.28 -18.04
C LEU A 4 -54.10 10.99 -17.48
N TYR A 5 -53.31 10.09 -16.86
CA TYR A 5 -53.57 9.17 -15.69
C TYR A 5 -52.34 8.21 -15.54
N SER A 6 -51.53 8.15 -14.48
CA SER A 6 -51.69 7.95 -13.03
C SER A 6 -51.90 6.48 -12.57
N SER A 7 -50.89 5.99 -11.85
CA SER A 7 -50.90 5.27 -10.55
C SER A 7 -51.54 3.87 -10.36
N ALA A 8 -50.68 2.98 -9.85
CA ALA A 8 -50.84 2.05 -8.72
C ALA A 8 -51.80 0.84 -8.73
N SER A 9 -51.24 -0.23 -8.14
CA SER A 9 -51.80 -1.13 -7.13
C SER A 9 -52.18 -2.57 -7.50
N LYS A 10 -51.86 -3.43 -6.53
CA LYS A 10 -52.09 -4.87 -6.38
C LYS A 10 -53.49 -5.12 -5.76
N VAL A 11 -53.87 -6.42 -5.76
CA VAL A 11 -55.02 -7.07 -5.09
C VAL A 11 -56.32 -6.99 -5.91
N GLY A 12 -57.10 -8.03 -6.21
CA GLY A 12 -57.22 -9.43 -5.77
C GLY A 12 -58.72 -9.77 -5.66
N SER A 13 -59.15 -10.96 -6.12
CA SER A 13 -60.37 -11.74 -5.74
C SER A 13 -60.87 -12.58 -6.93
N GLU A 14 -60.70 -13.92 -6.87
CA GLU A 14 -61.74 -14.99 -6.75
C GLU A 14 -62.49 -15.30 -8.07
N ALA A 15 -62.78 -16.53 -8.51
CA ALA A 15 -63.18 -17.75 -7.80
C ALA A 15 -63.12 -19.01 -8.72
N VAL A 16 -62.84 -20.21 -8.14
CA VAL A 16 -63.56 -21.52 -8.33
C VAL A 16 -63.45 -22.22 -9.72
N MET A 17 -63.21 -23.53 -9.95
CA MET A 17 -63.35 -24.81 -9.23
C MET A 17 -62.57 -25.94 -9.98
N PHE A 18 -61.98 -26.88 -9.22
CA PHE A 18 -62.00 -28.36 -9.39
C PHE A 18 -61.87 -29.08 -10.77
N LEU A 19 -60.83 -29.92 -10.95
CA LEU A 19 -60.84 -31.41 -10.87
C LEU A 19 -59.72 -32.12 -11.67
N ARG A 20 -59.23 -33.21 -11.06
CA ARG A 20 -58.26 -34.22 -11.55
C ARG A 20 -58.88 -35.23 -12.54
N GLY A 21 -58.01 -35.89 -13.32
CA GLY A 21 -58.19 -37.27 -13.83
C GLY A 21 -57.82 -37.41 -15.32
N LEU A 22 -56.61 -37.83 -15.70
CA LEU A 22 -56.08 -39.21 -15.84
C LEU A 22 -56.82 -40.12 -16.86
N TRP A 23 -56.01 -40.65 -17.79
CA TRP A 23 -56.14 -41.92 -18.55
C TRP A 23 -57.05 -41.88 -19.80
N THR A 24 -56.82 -42.55 -20.95
CA THR A 24 -55.80 -43.48 -21.50
C THR A 24 -56.21 -43.84 -22.95
N LEU A 25 -55.26 -44.40 -23.73
CA LEU A 25 -55.42 -45.53 -24.69
C LEU A 25 -56.11 -45.36 -26.08
N ARG A 26 -55.25 -45.25 -27.13
CA ARG A 26 -54.95 -46.25 -28.19
C ARG A 26 -56.08 -46.86 -29.08
N ARG A 27 -56.01 -46.62 -30.41
CA ARG A 27 -56.21 -47.56 -31.57
C ARG A 27 -55.93 -46.78 -32.90
N ARG A 28 -54.89 -47.06 -33.71
CA ARG A 28 -54.80 -47.99 -34.89
C ARG A 28 -55.99 -47.83 -35.88
N TYR A 29 -55.90 -47.61 -37.20
CA TYR A 29 -54.94 -48.01 -38.25
C TYR A 29 -54.99 -47.06 -39.49
N CYS A 30 -54.00 -47.22 -40.38
CA CYS A 30 -53.55 -46.45 -41.55
C CYS A 30 -54.56 -46.03 -42.65
N SER A 31 -54.22 -44.94 -43.35
CA SER A 31 -54.59 -44.72 -44.77
C SER A 31 -53.51 -43.95 -45.57
N GLY A 32 -52.78 -44.69 -46.42
CA GLY A 32 -52.64 -44.37 -47.85
C GLY A 32 -51.67 -43.27 -48.36
N ARG A 33 -51.12 -42.37 -47.55
CA ARG A 33 -50.32 -41.23 -48.08
C ARG A 33 -48.83 -41.19 -47.74
N LEU A 34 -48.33 -42.06 -46.86
CA LEU A 34 -46.89 -42.10 -46.49
C LEU A 34 -46.06 -43.09 -47.31
N LEU A 35 -46.68 -44.07 -47.99
CA LEU A 35 -45.96 -45.05 -48.80
C LEU A 35 -45.48 -44.46 -50.14
N LEU A 36 -46.17 -43.45 -50.67
CA LEU A 36 -45.80 -42.76 -51.90
C LEU A 36 -44.62 -41.79 -51.72
N LEU A 37 -44.45 -41.22 -50.51
CA LEU A 37 -43.29 -40.37 -50.21
C LEU A 37 -42.00 -41.19 -50.08
N GLY A 38 -42.08 -42.41 -49.54
CA GLY A 38 -40.92 -43.31 -49.42
C GLY A 38 -40.40 -43.80 -50.78
N VAL A 39 -41.28 -44.07 -51.73
CA VAL A 39 -40.88 -44.52 -53.08
C VAL A 39 -40.25 -43.37 -53.88
N ALA A 40 -40.73 -42.14 -53.72
CA ALA A 40 -40.15 -40.96 -54.38
C ALA A 40 -38.72 -40.65 -53.88
N VAL A 41 -38.46 -40.79 -52.58
CA VAL A 41 -37.13 -40.56 -51.99
C VAL A 41 -36.13 -41.66 -52.38
N CYS A 42 -36.57 -42.93 -52.48
CA CYS A 42 -35.72 -44.01 -52.96
C CYS A 42 -35.38 -43.91 -54.46
N LEU A 43 -36.32 -43.48 -55.30
CA LEU A 43 -36.05 -43.28 -56.74
C LEU A 43 -35.11 -42.08 -56.98
N PHE A 44 -35.24 -41.00 -56.20
CA PHE A 44 -34.34 -39.85 -56.27
C PHE A 44 -32.90 -40.20 -55.82
N TYR A 45 -32.76 -41.07 -54.82
CA TYR A 45 -31.46 -41.56 -54.36
C TYR A 45 -30.80 -42.50 -55.38
N GLN A 46 -31.57 -43.36 -56.05
CA GLN A 46 -31.02 -44.24 -57.11
C GLN A 46 -30.62 -43.48 -58.37
N THR A 47 -31.32 -42.41 -58.76
CA THR A 47 -30.90 -41.57 -59.91
C THR A 47 -29.66 -40.72 -59.61
N LEU A 48 -29.46 -40.30 -58.35
CA LEU A 48 -28.25 -39.56 -57.92
C LEU A 48 -27.01 -40.46 -57.83
N MET A 49 -27.17 -41.74 -57.47
CA MET A 49 -26.05 -42.69 -57.41
C MET A 49 -25.64 -43.23 -58.79
N VAL A 50 -26.55 -43.26 -59.78
CA VAL A 50 -26.24 -43.67 -61.17
C VAL A 50 -25.64 -42.54 -62.01
N ALA A 51 -25.89 -41.27 -61.68
CA ALA A 51 -25.21 -40.12 -62.29
C ALA A 51 -23.76 -39.94 -61.81
N ARG A 52 -23.40 -40.51 -60.65
CA ARG A 52 -22.04 -40.44 -60.08
C ARG A 52 -21.10 -41.54 -60.59
N SER A 53 -21.61 -42.55 -61.31
CA SER A 53 -20.83 -43.68 -61.82
C SER A 53 -20.55 -43.67 -63.33
N ARG A 54 -20.77 -42.54 -64.03
CA ARG A 54 -20.49 -42.40 -65.49
C ARG A 54 -19.48 -41.31 -65.89
N PHE A 55 -18.79 -40.68 -64.96
CA PHE A 55 -17.56 -39.93 -65.26
C PHE A 55 -16.34 -40.68 -64.74
N LYS A 56 -16.03 -41.77 -65.44
CA LYS A 56 -14.74 -42.46 -65.39
C LYS A 56 -13.89 -41.85 -66.51
N GLY A 57 -13.28 -40.70 -66.23
CA GLY A 57 -12.14 -40.21 -66.99
C GLY A 57 -10.87 -40.85 -66.43
N ASP A 58 -9.93 -41.17 -67.30
CA ASP A 58 -8.63 -41.76 -66.97
C ASP A 58 -7.93 -41.06 -65.79
N PRO A 59 -7.12 -41.78 -65.00
CA PRO A 59 -6.50 -41.23 -63.80
C PRO A 59 -5.54 -40.09 -64.17
N PRO A 60 -5.64 -38.89 -63.56
CA PRO A 60 -4.48 -38.03 -63.47
C PRO A 60 -3.48 -38.74 -62.56
N ALA A 61 -2.23 -38.82 -63.00
CA ALA A 61 -1.13 -39.23 -62.16
C ALA A 61 -1.18 -38.39 -60.86
N ALA A 62 -1.60 -39.03 -59.76
CA ALA A 62 -1.38 -38.52 -58.42
C ALA A 62 0.10 -38.78 -58.11
N ASP A 63 0.95 -37.98 -58.76
CA ASP A 63 2.40 -38.17 -58.79
C ASP A 63 3.04 -37.26 -57.73
N GLU A 64 3.50 -37.91 -56.67
CA GLU A 64 4.69 -37.62 -55.84
C GLU A 64 4.93 -36.25 -55.20
N ARG A 65 4.35 -35.13 -55.67
CA ARG A 65 4.78 -33.77 -55.30
C ARG A 65 4.37 -33.29 -53.90
N ASN A 66 3.26 -33.80 -53.35
CA ASN A 66 2.82 -33.49 -51.97
C ASN A 66 3.40 -34.45 -50.92
N LYS A 67 3.86 -35.65 -51.34
CA LYS A 67 4.67 -36.52 -50.48
C LYS A 67 6.09 -35.97 -50.40
N SER A 68 6.68 -35.57 -51.54
CA SER A 68 8.04 -35.03 -51.63
C SER A 68 8.23 -33.76 -50.78
N THR A 69 7.27 -32.83 -50.79
CA THR A 69 7.32 -31.60 -49.97
C THR A 69 7.15 -31.82 -48.47
N MET A 70 6.42 -32.87 -48.05
CA MET A 70 6.38 -33.26 -46.63
C MET A 70 7.67 -33.92 -46.18
N THR A 71 8.27 -34.79 -47.01
CA THR A 71 9.59 -35.39 -46.74
C THR A 71 10.72 -34.37 -46.78
N GLU A 72 10.74 -33.42 -47.73
CA GLU A 72 11.73 -32.33 -47.76
C GLU A 72 11.61 -31.42 -46.54
N ALA A 73 10.40 -31.05 -46.12
CA ALA A 73 10.21 -30.26 -44.91
C ALA A 73 10.69 -31.02 -43.67
N LEU A 74 10.39 -32.33 -43.55
CA LEU A 74 10.87 -33.20 -42.47
C LEU A 74 12.39 -33.36 -42.48
N GLU A 75 13.03 -33.45 -43.65
CA GLU A 75 14.49 -33.52 -43.79
C GLU A 75 15.17 -32.21 -43.36
N VAL A 76 14.63 -31.04 -43.74
CA VAL A 76 15.13 -29.74 -43.27
C VAL A 76 14.92 -29.58 -41.75
N PHE A 77 13.82 -30.10 -41.20
CA PHE A 77 13.59 -30.14 -39.75
C PHE A 77 14.63 -31.01 -39.02
N ASP A 78 14.93 -32.20 -39.53
CA ASP A 78 15.96 -33.08 -38.96
C ASP A 78 17.36 -32.48 -39.10
N GLU A 79 17.66 -31.77 -40.20
CA GLU A 79 18.92 -31.05 -40.41
C GLU A 79 19.10 -29.88 -39.43
N LEU A 80 18.05 -29.09 -39.18
CA LEU A 80 18.05 -27.99 -38.21
C LEU A 80 18.13 -28.47 -36.76
N LEU A 81 17.60 -29.65 -36.44
CA LEU A 81 17.76 -30.27 -35.12
C LEU A 81 19.20 -30.78 -34.91
N GLN A 82 19.87 -31.21 -35.98
CA GLN A 82 21.26 -31.67 -35.93
C GLN A 82 22.26 -30.50 -35.76
N ASP A 83 21.99 -29.32 -36.32
CA ASP A 83 22.83 -28.12 -36.20
C ASP A 83 22.17 -26.96 -35.42
N PRO A 84 22.39 -26.88 -34.09
CA PRO A 84 21.76 -25.86 -33.25
C PRO A 84 22.27 -24.44 -33.57
N ALA A 85 23.50 -24.27 -34.04
CA ALA A 85 24.04 -22.95 -34.37
C ALA A 85 23.38 -22.37 -35.64
N ARG A 86 23.13 -23.23 -36.64
CA ARG A 86 22.35 -22.87 -37.85
C ARG A 86 20.88 -22.56 -37.51
N LEU A 87 20.27 -23.31 -36.58
CA LEU A 87 18.92 -23.02 -36.11
C LEU A 87 18.82 -21.62 -35.46
N ILE A 88 19.71 -21.30 -34.52
CA ILE A 88 19.70 -19.98 -33.85
C ILE A 88 19.92 -18.84 -34.83
N SER A 89 20.95 -18.92 -35.70
CA SER A 89 21.22 -17.88 -36.69
C SER A 89 20.06 -17.64 -37.66
N THR A 90 19.35 -18.71 -38.04
CA THR A 90 18.13 -18.62 -38.88
C THR A 90 16.98 -17.93 -38.15
N LEU A 91 16.75 -18.26 -36.88
CA LEU A 91 15.72 -17.62 -36.06
C LEU A 91 16.02 -16.14 -35.79
N GLU A 92 17.28 -15.80 -35.55
CA GLU A 92 17.69 -14.40 -35.40
C GLU A 92 17.55 -13.60 -36.68
N ALA A 93 17.88 -14.17 -37.84
CA ALA A 93 17.68 -13.53 -39.13
C ALA A 93 16.18 -13.28 -39.39
N LEU A 94 15.33 -14.26 -39.05
CA LEU A 94 13.88 -14.15 -39.14
C LEU A 94 13.31 -13.07 -38.19
N GLU A 95 13.83 -12.97 -36.97
CA GLU A 95 13.45 -11.92 -36.03
C GLU A 95 13.80 -10.53 -36.59
N ARG A 96 15.02 -10.36 -37.13
CA ARG A 96 15.47 -9.10 -37.73
C ARG A 96 14.64 -8.71 -38.96
N ASP A 97 14.37 -9.65 -39.87
CA ASP A 97 13.55 -9.39 -41.07
C ASP A 97 12.13 -8.95 -40.69
N ARG A 98 11.51 -9.62 -39.70
CA ARG A 98 10.19 -9.23 -39.19
C ARG A 98 10.20 -7.89 -38.48
N TYR A 99 11.26 -7.58 -37.72
CA TYR A 99 11.41 -6.27 -37.09
C TYR A 99 11.52 -5.15 -38.13
N VAL A 100 12.30 -5.35 -39.20
CA VAL A 100 12.46 -4.37 -40.29
C VAL A 100 11.16 -4.19 -41.08
N LYS A 101 10.46 -5.28 -41.43
CA LYS A 101 9.15 -5.23 -42.10
C LYS A 101 8.08 -4.56 -41.23
N GLY A 102 8.05 -4.85 -39.94
CA GLY A 102 7.16 -4.22 -38.96
C GLY A 102 7.47 -2.74 -38.74
N SER A 103 8.74 -2.34 -38.70
CA SER A 103 9.17 -0.94 -38.57
C SER A 103 8.75 -0.09 -39.79
N ASN A 104 8.81 -0.67 -41.00
CA ASN A 104 8.36 0.00 -42.21
C ASN A 104 6.82 0.14 -42.29
N GLN A 105 6.05 -0.79 -41.71
CA GLN A 105 4.59 -0.67 -41.56
C GLN A 105 4.19 0.29 -40.41
N ASN A 106 4.97 0.36 -39.32
CA ASN A 106 4.71 1.23 -38.17
C ASN A 106 5.00 2.72 -38.41
N ARG A 107 5.52 3.11 -39.57
CA ARG A 107 5.51 4.53 -40.00
C ARG A 107 4.10 5.06 -40.27
N ALA A 108 3.09 4.19 -40.34
CA ALA A 108 1.68 4.55 -40.42
C ALA A 108 0.99 4.49 -39.04
N GLY A 109 1.41 5.32 -38.08
CA GLY A 109 0.56 5.89 -37.01
C GLY A 109 -0.33 4.98 -36.14
N GLN A 110 -0.10 3.68 -36.02
CA GLN A 110 -0.94 2.80 -35.21
C GLN A 110 -0.46 2.83 -33.75
N VAL A 111 -1.09 3.70 -32.94
CA VAL A 111 -0.84 3.78 -31.49
C VAL A 111 -1.26 2.47 -30.83
N THR A 112 -0.37 1.85 -30.06
CA THR A 112 -0.70 0.59 -29.36
C THR A 112 -1.33 0.91 -28.00
N GLN A 113 -2.58 0.51 -27.80
CA GLN A 113 -3.30 0.75 -26.55
C GLN A 113 -3.05 -0.37 -25.53
N ALA A 114 -2.85 -0.01 -24.27
CA ALA A 114 -2.85 -0.92 -23.13
C ALA A 114 -4.01 -0.61 -22.18
N VAL A 115 -4.72 -1.63 -21.72
CA VAL A 115 -5.85 -1.48 -20.79
C VAL A 115 -5.48 -2.10 -19.45
N VAL A 116 -5.59 -1.35 -18.37
CA VAL A 116 -5.39 -1.83 -16.99
C VAL A 116 -6.73 -1.81 -16.27
N LEU A 117 -7.18 -2.98 -15.86
CA LEU A 117 -8.41 -3.17 -15.13
C LEU A 117 -8.12 -3.16 -13.63
N THR A 118 -8.52 -2.08 -12.95
CA THR A 118 -8.09 -1.81 -11.56
C THR A 118 -8.83 -2.63 -10.51
N GLY A 119 -10.03 -3.13 -10.81
CA GLY A 119 -10.81 -3.96 -9.89
C GLY A 119 -11.07 -3.27 -8.55
N GLN A 120 -10.50 -3.81 -7.47
CA GLN A 120 -10.60 -3.23 -6.12
C GLN A 120 -9.65 -2.06 -5.88
N HIS A 121 -8.59 -1.93 -6.68
CA HIS A 121 -7.59 -0.89 -6.54
C HIS A 121 -8.12 0.48 -7.00
N VAL A 122 -7.71 1.52 -6.28
CA VAL A 122 -7.90 2.92 -6.68
C VAL A 122 -6.78 3.35 -7.62
N ALA A 123 -6.99 4.39 -8.42
CA ALA A 123 -5.97 4.89 -9.35
C ALA A 123 -4.67 5.34 -8.66
N ALA A 124 -4.77 5.76 -7.39
CA ALA A 124 -3.63 6.14 -6.56
C ALA A 124 -2.83 4.96 -6.00
N ASP A 125 -3.30 3.72 -6.16
CA ASP A 125 -2.60 2.53 -5.70
C ASP A 125 -1.25 2.40 -6.42
N THR A 126 -0.19 2.09 -5.68
CA THR A 126 1.19 2.02 -6.20
C THR A 126 1.34 0.91 -7.23
N GLU A 127 0.56 -0.18 -7.14
CA GLU A 127 0.54 -1.24 -8.16
C GLU A 127 -0.06 -0.74 -9.48
N VAL A 128 -1.14 0.05 -9.42
CA VAL A 128 -1.75 0.67 -10.61
C VAL A 128 -0.77 1.66 -11.25
N GLN A 129 -0.12 2.49 -10.44
CA GLN A 129 0.90 3.43 -10.90
C GLN A 129 2.09 2.71 -11.54
N LEU A 130 2.51 1.56 -11.01
CA LEU A 130 3.59 0.74 -11.57
C LEU A 130 3.23 0.29 -12.99
N PHE A 131 2.06 -0.33 -13.18
CA PHE A 131 1.62 -0.78 -14.52
C PHE A 131 1.52 0.40 -15.49
N GLN A 132 0.91 1.50 -15.07
CA GLN A 132 0.80 2.70 -15.90
C GLN A 132 2.18 3.20 -16.34
N ARG A 133 3.09 3.43 -15.39
CA ARG A 133 4.45 3.92 -15.64
C ARG A 133 5.23 3.02 -16.60
N ILE A 134 5.27 1.71 -16.35
CA ILE A 134 6.06 0.79 -17.16
C ILE A 134 5.46 0.66 -18.57
N LEU A 135 4.14 0.60 -18.72
CA LEU A 135 3.50 0.53 -20.03
C LEU A 135 3.71 1.81 -20.84
N GLU A 136 3.58 2.99 -20.23
CA GLU A 136 3.87 4.28 -20.88
C GLU A 136 5.35 4.38 -21.30
N GLN A 137 6.29 3.98 -20.43
CA GLN A 137 7.72 3.90 -20.76
C GLN A 137 8.02 2.96 -21.93
N ARG A 138 7.20 1.91 -22.12
CA ARG A 138 7.29 0.98 -23.24
C ARG A 138 6.57 1.48 -24.50
N GLY A 139 5.96 2.66 -24.48
CA GLY A 139 5.35 3.32 -25.63
C GLY A 139 3.86 3.04 -25.84
N TYR A 140 3.17 2.47 -24.84
CA TYR A 140 1.73 2.22 -24.90
C TYR A 140 0.93 3.42 -24.40
N GLU A 141 -0.23 3.65 -25.00
CA GLU A 141 -1.25 4.54 -24.42
C GLU A 141 -2.10 3.76 -23.41
N VAL A 142 -2.05 4.16 -22.13
CA VAL A 142 -2.68 3.42 -21.03
C VAL A 142 -4.09 3.93 -20.75
N SER A 143 -5.06 3.02 -20.77
CA SER A 143 -6.44 3.25 -20.37
C SER A 143 -6.76 2.51 -19.07
N LEU A 144 -7.09 3.26 -18.02
CA LEU A 144 -7.53 2.72 -16.74
C LEU A 144 -9.05 2.52 -16.73
N SER A 145 -9.53 1.35 -16.31
CA SER A 145 -10.95 1.10 -16.09
C SER A 145 -11.16 0.17 -14.90
N ARG A 146 -12.30 0.25 -14.20
CA ARG A 146 -12.51 -0.63 -13.04
C ARG A 146 -12.77 -2.08 -13.46
N TYR A 147 -13.60 -2.27 -14.49
CA TYR A 147 -13.97 -3.60 -15.00
C TYR A 147 -13.98 -3.60 -16.54
N ALA A 148 -13.94 -4.77 -17.15
CA ALA A 148 -13.90 -4.90 -18.61
C ALA A 148 -15.17 -4.33 -19.29
N GLU A 149 -16.32 -4.39 -18.63
CA GLU A 149 -17.60 -3.91 -19.16
C GLU A 149 -17.66 -2.38 -19.32
N THR A 150 -16.87 -1.66 -18.53
CA THR A 150 -16.85 -0.19 -18.52
C THR A 150 -15.91 0.42 -19.56
N ASN A 151 -15.02 -0.37 -20.15
CA ASN A 151 -14.05 0.13 -21.13
C ASN A 151 -14.59 -0.04 -22.57
N THR A 152 -14.54 1.03 -23.37
CA THR A 152 -15.02 1.04 -24.76
C THR A 152 -14.12 0.25 -25.71
N ALA A 153 -12.81 0.20 -25.47
CA ALA A 153 -11.85 -0.57 -26.28
C ALA A 153 -12.07 -2.09 -26.19
N LEU A 154 -12.75 -2.55 -25.13
CA LEU A 154 -13.11 -3.96 -24.92
C LEU A 154 -14.54 -4.29 -25.40
N ARG A 155 -15.29 -3.33 -25.97
CA ARG A 155 -16.66 -3.57 -26.46
C ARG A 155 -16.66 -4.21 -27.85
N HIS A 156 -17.36 -5.34 -27.96
CA HIS A 156 -17.63 -6.05 -29.21
C HIS A 156 -18.86 -5.49 -29.97
N ASP A 157 -18.96 -4.17 -30.16
CA ASP A 157 -20.09 -3.59 -30.88
C ASP A 157 -19.66 -3.17 -32.30
N ASN A 158 -20.15 -3.93 -33.28
CA ASN A 158 -20.12 -3.69 -34.73
C ASN A 158 -18.76 -3.64 -35.45
N GLY A 159 -18.23 -4.82 -35.80
CA GLY A 159 -17.43 -5.05 -37.03
C GLY A 159 -16.08 -4.34 -37.19
N GLY A 160 -15.67 -3.50 -36.24
CA GLY A 160 -14.35 -2.86 -36.18
C GLY A 160 -13.33 -3.76 -35.47
N SER A 161 -12.10 -3.77 -36.00
CA SER A 161 -10.94 -4.43 -35.37
C SER A 161 -10.72 -3.89 -33.96
N VAL A 162 -10.56 -4.79 -32.99
CA VAL A 162 -10.29 -4.45 -31.58
C VAL A 162 -8.87 -3.88 -31.46
N GLU A 163 -8.75 -2.61 -31.08
CA GLU A 163 -7.51 -1.80 -31.16
C GLU A 163 -6.74 -1.76 -29.81
N TRP A 164 -6.47 -2.93 -29.19
CA TRP A 164 -5.61 -3.01 -27.99
C TRP A 164 -4.58 -4.13 -28.10
N SER A 165 -3.43 -3.94 -27.43
CA SER A 165 -2.28 -4.86 -27.46
C SER A 165 -1.96 -5.52 -26.11
N VAL A 166 -2.17 -4.82 -24.99
CA VAL A 166 -1.94 -5.36 -23.64
C VAL A 166 -3.18 -5.17 -22.78
N LEU A 167 -3.60 -6.22 -22.09
CA LEU A 167 -4.65 -6.17 -21.08
C LEU A 167 -4.11 -6.70 -19.75
N VAL A 168 -4.19 -5.89 -18.71
CA VAL A 168 -3.80 -6.26 -17.34
C VAL A 168 -5.06 -6.34 -16.48
N CYS A 169 -5.26 -7.48 -15.83
CA CYS A 169 -6.33 -7.74 -14.89
C CYS A 169 -5.75 -7.76 -13.47
N LEU A 170 -6.04 -6.73 -12.67
CA LEU A 170 -5.64 -6.66 -11.26
C LEU A 170 -6.67 -7.31 -10.34
N SER A 171 -6.33 -7.38 -9.05
CA SER A 171 -7.16 -8.02 -8.03
C SER A 171 -8.61 -7.52 -8.03
N GLY A 172 -9.55 -8.46 -8.11
CA GLY A 172 -10.99 -8.21 -8.15
C GLY A 172 -11.56 -7.90 -9.54
N SER A 173 -10.75 -7.84 -10.59
CA SER A 173 -11.19 -7.69 -11.99
C SER A 173 -11.19 -9.01 -12.78
N GLU A 174 -10.68 -10.09 -12.22
CA GLU A 174 -10.36 -11.35 -12.90
C GLU A 174 -11.60 -11.99 -13.51
N LYS A 175 -12.71 -12.04 -12.75
CA LYS A 175 -14.00 -12.57 -13.22
C LYS A 175 -14.56 -11.77 -14.39
N SER A 176 -14.38 -10.45 -14.36
CA SER A 176 -14.79 -9.56 -15.46
C SER A 176 -13.93 -9.82 -16.71
N CYS A 177 -12.62 -10.01 -16.53
CA CYS A 177 -11.71 -10.40 -17.62
C CYS A 177 -12.12 -11.72 -18.27
N LEU A 178 -12.27 -12.78 -17.47
CA LEU A 178 -12.65 -14.12 -17.96
C LEU A 178 -14.00 -14.14 -18.66
N ARG A 179 -14.95 -13.30 -18.22
CA ARG A 179 -16.29 -13.23 -18.81
C ARG A 179 -16.32 -12.43 -20.12
N ARG A 180 -15.58 -11.32 -20.19
CA ARG A 180 -15.70 -10.36 -21.31
C ARG A 180 -14.72 -10.66 -22.44
N VAL A 181 -13.54 -11.18 -22.12
CA VAL A 181 -12.50 -11.47 -23.10
C VAL A 181 -12.64 -12.89 -23.59
N THR A 182 -12.82 -13.05 -24.90
CA THR A 182 -12.86 -14.37 -25.51
C THR A 182 -11.43 -14.80 -25.84
N PHE A 183 -10.78 -15.51 -24.91
CA PHE A 183 -9.37 -15.93 -25.02
C PHE A 183 -9.07 -16.79 -26.27
N SER A 184 -10.08 -17.46 -26.84
CA SER A 184 -9.97 -18.22 -28.08
C SER A 184 -9.96 -17.37 -29.37
N HIS A 185 -10.26 -16.06 -29.26
CA HIS A 185 -10.37 -15.13 -30.39
C HIS A 185 -9.33 -14.00 -30.33
N LEU A 186 -8.36 -14.10 -29.40
CA LEU A 186 -7.30 -13.10 -29.27
C LEU A 186 -6.39 -13.07 -30.51
N GLN A 187 -6.01 -11.86 -30.90
CA GLN A 187 -5.06 -11.66 -31.99
C GLN A 187 -3.65 -12.06 -31.56
N PRO A 188 -2.77 -12.49 -32.49
CA PRO A 188 -1.44 -12.98 -32.12
C PRO A 188 -0.53 -11.99 -31.40
N HIS A 189 -0.81 -10.68 -31.48
CA HIS A 189 -0.06 -9.62 -30.80
C HIS A 189 -0.62 -9.28 -29.41
N GLN A 190 -1.81 -9.76 -29.06
CA GLN A 190 -2.51 -9.43 -27.82
C GLN A 190 -1.96 -10.22 -26.63
N ARG A 191 -1.75 -9.53 -25.52
CA ARG A 191 -1.19 -10.05 -24.27
C ARG A 191 -2.16 -9.88 -23.12
N VAL A 192 -2.29 -10.89 -22.27
CA VAL A 192 -3.08 -10.83 -21.03
C VAL A 192 -2.29 -11.47 -19.89
N ASN A 193 -2.28 -10.88 -18.71
CA ASN A 193 -1.62 -11.43 -17.50
C ASN A 193 -2.40 -12.60 -16.85
N MET A 194 -3.10 -13.39 -17.65
CA MET A 194 -3.94 -14.48 -17.16
C MET A 194 -3.96 -15.65 -18.15
N ILE A 195 -3.76 -16.86 -17.65
CA ILE A 195 -3.90 -18.09 -18.44
C ILE A 195 -5.11 -18.87 -17.89
N PRO A 196 -6.26 -18.89 -18.60
CA PRO A 196 -7.49 -19.52 -18.08
C PRO A 196 -7.31 -20.98 -17.66
N GLY A 197 -6.47 -21.73 -18.38
CA GLY A 197 -6.14 -23.12 -18.05
C GLY A 197 -5.45 -23.27 -16.69
N LEU A 198 -4.61 -22.33 -16.27
CA LEU A 198 -3.96 -22.35 -14.96
C LEU A 198 -4.89 -21.83 -13.87
N VAL A 199 -5.63 -20.75 -14.13
CA VAL A 199 -6.64 -20.22 -13.18
C VAL A 199 -7.66 -21.31 -12.79
N GLY A 200 -8.10 -22.12 -13.75
CA GLY A 200 -8.97 -23.26 -13.47
C GLY A 200 -8.27 -24.44 -12.78
N ALA A 201 -6.96 -24.64 -13.00
CA ALA A 201 -6.21 -25.77 -12.44
C ALA A 201 -5.90 -25.57 -10.95
N PHE A 202 -5.64 -24.33 -10.55
CA PHE A 202 -5.18 -23.96 -9.22
C PHE A 202 -6.27 -23.24 -8.40
N SER A 203 -7.55 -23.40 -8.74
CA SER A 203 -8.65 -22.73 -8.02
C SER A 203 -8.89 -23.30 -6.61
N ASP A 204 -9.22 -22.44 -5.63
CA ASP A 204 -9.33 -22.76 -4.19
C ASP A 204 -10.28 -23.91 -3.78
N VAL A 205 -11.26 -24.29 -4.61
CA VAL A 205 -12.33 -25.21 -4.19
C VAL A 205 -11.96 -26.69 -4.34
N ASP A 206 -11.06 -27.03 -5.28
CA ASP A 206 -10.58 -28.42 -5.53
C ASP A 206 -9.10 -28.49 -6.03
N GLY A 207 -8.38 -27.37 -6.06
CA GLY A 207 -7.10 -27.09 -6.75
C GLY A 207 -6.09 -28.24 -6.94
N LEU A 208 -4.97 -28.23 -6.21
CA LEU A 208 -3.88 -29.22 -6.37
C LEU A 208 -4.35 -30.68 -6.17
N CYS A 209 -5.42 -30.89 -5.40
CA CYS A 209 -5.95 -32.22 -5.06
C CYS A 209 -6.63 -32.89 -6.26
N ARG A 210 -7.13 -32.09 -7.20
CA ARG A 210 -7.66 -32.63 -8.45
C ARG A 210 -6.60 -33.45 -9.19
N PHE A 211 -5.33 -33.07 -9.08
CA PHE A 211 -4.24 -33.85 -9.68
C PHE A 211 -4.03 -35.20 -8.99
N GLN A 212 -4.28 -35.28 -7.68
CA GLN A 212 -4.17 -36.53 -6.92
C GLN A 212 -5.39 -37.44 -7.10
N THR A 213 -6.54 -36.88 -7.48
CA THR A 213 -7.80 -37.62 -7.68
C THR A 213 -8.12 -37.94 -9.14
N ASP A 214 -7.39 -37.35 -10.11
CA ASP A 214 -7.58 -37.65 -11.53
C ASP A 214 -7.12 -39.08 -11.87
N SER A 215 -8.07 -39.91 -12.29
CA SER A 215 -7.83 -41.30 -12.71
C SER A 215 -6.74 -41.49 -13.78
N ARG A 216 -6.46 -40.46 -14.59
CA ARG A 216 -5.41 -40.49 -15.64
C ARG A 216 -3.99 -40.35 -15.07
N LEU A 217 -3.87 -39.82 -13.85
CA LEU A 217 -2.60 -39.55 -13.17
C LEU A 217 -2.24 -40.62 -12.13
N VAL A 218 -3.07 -41.68 -12.01
CA VAL A 218 -2.84 -42.79 -11.08
C VAL A 218 -1.51 -43.49 -11.40
N GLY A 219 -0.57 -43.44 -10.45
CA GLY A 219 0.79 -43.98 -10.60
C GLY A 219 1.88 -42.92 -10.84
N LEU A 220 1.50 -41.66 -11.06
CA LEU A 220 2.44 -40.53 -11.10
C LEU A 220 2.64 -39.96 -9.69
N ALA A 221 3.84 -40.11 -9.13
CA ALA A 221 4.18 -39.56 -7.82
C ALA A 221 4.51 -38.06 -7.93
N LEU A 222 3.51 -37.19 -7.77
CA LEU A 222 3.73 -35.75 -7.64
C LEU A 222 4.15 -35.41 -6.21
N HIS A 223 5.22 -34.63 -6.06
CA HIS A 223 5.73 -34.16 -4.76
C HIS A 223 4.87 -33.03 -4.18
N ILE A 224 3.61 -33.35 -3.89
CA ILE A 224 2.60 -32.44 -3.32
C ILE A 224 2.22 -32.96 -1.94
N ASN A 225 2.30 -32.11 -0.93
CA ASN A 225 1.83 -32.45 0.40
C ASN A 225 0.29 -32.55 0.40
N PRO A 226 -0.33 -33.62 0.93
CA PRO A 226 -1.78 -33.70 1.08
C PRO A 226 -2.40 -32.55 1.88
N SER A 227 -1.64 -31.85 2.74
CA SER A 227 -2.12 -30.66 3.44
C SER A 227 -2.19 -29.40 2.56
N ALA A 228 -1.52 -29.40 1.39
CA ALA A 228 -1.58 -28.32 0.40
C ALA A 228 -2.96 -28.18 -0.27
N CYS A 229 -3.89 -29.06 0.08
CA CYS A 229 -5.19 -29.25 -0.52
C CYS A 229 -6.31 -28.29 -0.07
N GLY A 230 -6.04 -27.39 0.87
CA GLY A 230 -7.10 -26.61 1.54
C GLY A 230 -7.94 -27.50 2.49
N SER A 231 -8.42 -26.94 3.59
CA SER A 231 -9.06 -27.72 4.67
C SER A 231 -10.45 -28.27 4.30
N PRO A 232 -10.80 -29.51 4.69
CA PRO A 232 -12.12 -29.77 5.24
C PRO A 232 -12.15 -29.24 6.67
N ARG A 233 -13.01 -28.26 6.96
CA ARG A 233 -13.32 -27.82 8.33
C ARG A 233 -13.82 -29.01 9.15
N THR A 234 -12.91 -29.70 9.83
CA THR A 234 -13.23 -30.59 10.95
C THR A 234 -12.10 -30.52 11.94
N LYS A 235 -12.42 -30.10 13.17
CA LYS A 235 -11.50 -30.16 14.30
C LYS A 235 -10.95 -31.59 14.41
N LEU A 236 -9.64 -31.75 14.31
CA LEU A 236 -8.91 -32.95 14.75
C LEU A 236 -7.90 -32.42 15.78
N GLY A 237 -8.00 -32.75 17.06
CA GLY A 237 -8.10 -34.14 17.52
C GLY A 237 -6.68 -34.70 17.44
N ASP A 238 -5.98 -34.62 18.56
CA ASP A 238 -4.66 -35.19 18.83
C ASP A 238 -4.53 -36.59 18.19
N VAL A 239 -3.62 -36.74 17.23
CA VAL A 239 -3.16 -38.06 16.77
C VAL A 239 -1.64 -38.04 16.75
N ARG A 240 -1.08 -38.63 17.81
CA ARG A 240 0.32 -39.03 17.93
C ARG A 240 0.65 -40.20 17.01
N ASP A 241 1.92 -40.21 16.61
CA ASP A 241 2.78 -41.34 16.24
C ASP A 241 2.36 -42.30 15.12
N VAL A 242 3.06 -42.21 13.99
CA VAL A 242 3.57 -43.39 13.29
C VAL A 242 4.97 -43.12 12.71
N ALA A 243 5.93 -43.94 13.18
CA ALA A 243 7.20 -44.35 12.59
C ALA A 243 8.35 -43.33 12.49
N GLN A 244 9.10 -43.29 13.58
CA GLN A 244 10.53 -42.99 13.69
C GLN A 244 11.33 -43.87 12.71
N GLY A 245 11.76 -43.29 11.58
CA GLY A 245 12.78 -43.82 10.69
C GLY A 245 14.10 -43.07 10.91
N ASP A 246 15.21 -43.80 10.90
CA ASP A 246 16.57 -43.34 11.24
C ASP A 246 16.93 -41.94 10.73
N TRP A 247 17.30 -41.07 11.68
CA TRP A 247 17.74 -39.71 11.45
C TRP A 247 19.15 -39.69 10.86
N ASN A 248 19.27 -39.34 9.58
CA ASN A 248 20.50 -38.79 9.02
C ASN A 248 20.43 -37.25 9.12
N PRO A 249 21.38 -36.56 9.77
CA PRO A 249 21.36 -35.11 9.96
C PRO A 249 21.97 -34.42 8.75
N ALA A 250 21.23 -34.29 7.64
CA ALA A 250 21.81 -33.70 6.43
C ALA A 250 21.47 -32.21 6.22
N ILE A 251 20.30 -31.70 6.64
CA ILE A 251 19.95 -30.28 6.42
C ILE A 251 19.10 -29.73 7.58
N PRO A 252 19.70 -29.27 8.68
CA PRO A 252 18.94 -28.75 9.82
C PRO A 252 18.35 -27.35 9.60
N THR A 253 18.79 -26.58 8.58
CA THR A 253 18.57 -25.12 8.55
C THR A 253 17.50 -24.63 7.57
N LEU A 254 17.21 -25.35 6.48
CA LEU A 254 16.27 -24.92 5.44
C LEU A 254 14.88 -25.52 5.70
N ASN A 255 13.88 -24.69 6.05
CA ASN A 255 12.53 -25.18 6.39
C ASN A 255 11.52 -24.91 5.27
N LEU A 256 11.25 -23.63 4.97
CA LEU A 256 10.29 -23.23 3.95
C LEU A 256 10.91 -22.24 2.96
N VAL A 257 10.67 -22.47 1.67
CA VAL A 257 11.10 -21.61 0.57
C VAL A 257 9.90 -21.30 -0.31
N THR A 258 9.53 -20.04 -0.41
CA THR A 258 8.53 -19.55 -1.36
C THR A 258 9.21 -18.95 -2.56
N VAL A 259 8.81 -19.39 -3.75
CA VAL A 259 9.37 -18.94 -5.03
C VAL A 259 8.28 -18.41 -5.94
N TYR A 260 8.68 -17.54 -6.87
CA TYR A 260 7.79 -16.90 -7.83
C TYR A 260 8.10 -17.36 -9.24
N VAL A 261 7.07 -17.77 -9.97
CA VAL A 261 7.20 -18.43 -11.27
C VAL A 261 6.39 -17.66 -12.30
N LEU A 262 7.05 -17.26 -13.38
CA LEU A 262 6.42 -16.65 -14.55
C LEU A 262 6.19 -17.71 -15.63
N VAL A 263 4.93 -18.05 -15.87
CA VAL A 263 4.51 -18.92 -16.97
C VAL A 263 4.16 -18.07 -18.18
N THR A 264 4.76 -18.34 -19.34
CA THR A 264 4.61 -17.52 -20.55
C THR A 264 3.90 -18.24 -21.69
N SER A 265 3.74 -19.55 -21.59
CA SER A 265 2.92 -20.40 -22.46
C SER A 265 2.65 -21.73 -21.75
N VAL A 266 1.50 -22.35 -22.02
CA VAL A 266 1.17 -23.71 -21.54
C VAL A 266 1.29 -24.76 -22.63
N THR A 267 1.27 -24.38 -23.90
CA THR A 267 1.34 -25.30 -25.04
C THR A 267 2.19 -24.73 -26.18
N PRO A 268 3.47 -25.11 -26.25
CA PRO A 268 4.23 -25.88 -25.25
C PRO A 268 4.48 -25.06 -23.98
N LEU A 269 4.67 -25.74 -22.84
CA LEU A 269 4.93 -25.09 -21.56
C LEU A 269 6.27 -24.35 -21.60
N THR A 270 6.26 -23.07 -21.22
CA THR A 270 7.48 -22.29 -20.98
C THR A 270 7.31 -21.52 -19.67
N ALA A 271 8.23 -21.75 -18.74
CA ALA A 271 8.16 -21.19 -17.38
C ALA A 271 9.54 -20.75 -16.89
N PHE A 272 9.56 -19.69 -16.10
CA PHE A 272 10.76 -19.06 -15.58
C PHE A 272 10.65 -18.83 -14.07
N LEU A 273 11.71 -19.13 -13.34
CA LEU A 273 11.85 -18.94 -11.90
C LEU A 273 12.48 -17.58 -11.62
N HIS A 274 11.84 -16.75 -10.80
CA HIS A 274 12.43 -15.50 -10.36
C HIS A 274 13.58 -15.73 -9.37
N HIS A 275 14.65 -14.92 -9.42
CA HIS A 275 15.82 -15.10 -8.56
C HIS A 275 15.54 -14.75 -7.10
N THR A 276 14.61 -13.81 -6.85
CA THR A 276 14.17 -13.46 -5.50
C THR A 276 13.12 -14.46 -5.00
N GLY A 277 13.23 -14.89 -3.76
CA GLY A 277 12.24 -15.71 -3.06
C GLY A 277 12.15 -15.34 -1.58
N LEU A 278 11.21 -15.94 -0.86
CA LEU A 278 11.12 -15.86 0.59
C LEU A 278 11.63 -17.14 1.22
N VAL A 279 12.42 -17.00 2.27
CA VAL A 279 12.96 -18.15 3.00
C VAL A 279 12.64 -18.02 4.47
N ARG A 280 12.32 -19.14 5.10
CA ARG A 280 12.22 -19.29 6.55
C ARG A 280 13.10 -20.45 6.95
N THR A 281 14.10 -20.17 7.78
CA THR A 281 14.94 -21.22 8.36
C THR A 281 14.24 -21.89 9.55
N SER A 282 14.83 -22.94 10.10
CA SER A 282 14.34 -23.55 11.34
C SER A 282 14.44 -22.62 12.56
N GLU A 283 15.34 -21.64 12.52
CA GLU A 283 15.62 -20.70 13.62
C GLU A 283 14.81 -19.42 13.51
N ASP A 284 14.36 -19.07 12.29
CA ASP A 284 13.60 -17.85 12.05
C ASP A 284 12.13 -18.00 12.43
N THR A 285 11.61 -16.96 13.09
CA THR A 285 10.17 -16.81 13.34
C THR A 285 9.43 -16.30 12.10
N ASP A 286 10.03 -15.34 11.41
CA ASP A 286 9.49 -14.70 10.21
C ASP A 286 10.28 -15.10 8.96
N SER A 287 9.61 -15.09 7.81
CA SER A 287 10.28 -15.20 6.51
C SER A 287 10.97 -13.89 6.14
N HIS A 288 12.03 -13.98 5.34
CA HIS A 288 12.71 -12.81 4.79
C HIS A 288 12.96 -12.98 3.28
N THR A 289 13.01 -11.84 2.58
CA THR A 289 13.27 -11.77 1.13
C THR A 289 14.77 -11.93 0.86
N THR A 290 15.13 -12.79 -0.09
CA THR A 290 16.54 -13.04 -0.48
C THR A 290 16.68 -13.47 -1.93
N GLN A 291 17.91 -13.43 -2.45
CA GLN A 291 18.28 -14.04 -3.74
C GLN A 291 18.52 -15.55 -3.53
N LEU A 292 17.75 -16.40 -4.22
CA LEU A 292 17.72 -17.84 -4.01
C LEU A 292 19.09 -18.52 -4.22
N LYS A 293 19.78 -18.19 -5.32
CA LYS A 293 21.07 -18.80 -5.66
C LYS A 293 22.15 -18.51 -4.60
N PRO A 294 22.49 -17.25 -4.28
CA PRO A 294 23.46 -16.94 -3.21
C PRO A 294 23.07 -17.54 -1.86
N PHE A 295 21.77 -17.49 -1.52
CA PHE A 295 21.29 -18.04 -0.25
C PHE A 295 21.46 -19.55 -0.16
N LEU A 296 21.04 -20.31 -1.19
CA LEU A 296 21.22 -21.76 -1.22
C LEU A 296 22.72 -22.14 -1.23
N LEU A 297 23.56 -21.38 -1.93
CA LEU A 297 25.02 -21.59 -1.92
C LEU A 297 25.60 -21.40 -0.52
N GLN A 298 25.15 -20.38 0.21
CA GLN A 298 25.59 -20.12 1.58
C GLN A 298 25.13 -21.20 2.55
N GLN A 299 23.90 -21.71 2.39
CA GLN A 299 23.30 -22.67 3.33
C GLN A 299 23.70 -24.13 3.05
N LEU A 300 23.87 -24.51 1.78
CA LEU A 300 24.06 -25.91 1.36
C LEU A 300 25.44 -26.19 0.74
N GLY A 301 26.22 -25.15 0.44
CA GLY A 301 27.46 -25.28 -0.32
C GLY A 301 27.24 -25.45 -1.83
N PRO A 302 28.31 -25.48 -2.64
CA PRO A 302 28.21 -25.35 -4.10
C PRO A 302 27.43 -26.48 -4.77
N VAL A 303 27.76 -27.74 -4.48
CA VAL A 303 27.15 -28.89 -5.19
C VAL A 303 25.68 -29.05 -4.81
N ALA A 304 25.38 -29.12 -3.51
CA ALA A 304 24.02 -29.33 -3.02
C ALA A 304 23.08 -28.14 -3.31
N SER A 305 23.61 -26.92 -3.42
CA SER A 305 22.82 -25.75 -3.84
C SER A 305 22.34 -25.84 -5.28
N HIS A 306 23.17 -26.33 -6.21
CA HIS A 306 22.76 -26.51 -7.60
C HIS A 306 21.71 -27.61 -7.70
N GLU A 307 21.95 -28.75 -7.04
CA GLU A 307 21.03 -29.88 -6.99
C GLU A 307 19.68 -29.51 -6.35
N ALA A 308 19.67 -28.75 -5.25
CA ALA A 308 18.43 -28.27 -4.63
C ALA A 308 17.63 -27.36 -5.58
N LEU A 309 18.30 -26.44 -6.28
CA LEU A 309 17.64 -25.55 -7.23
C LEU A 309 17.07 -26.32 -8.43
N ASP A 310 17.77 -27.34 -8.91
CA ASP A 310 17.30 -28.20 -9.99
C ASP A 310 16.08 -29.03 -9.55
N HIS A 311 16.09 -29.58 -8.33
CA HIS A 311 14.91 -30.25 -7.77
C HIS A 311 13.71 -29.31 -7.59
N VAL A 312 13.93 -28.06 -7.16
CA VAL A 312 12.86 -27.05 -7.08
C VAL A 312 12.23 -26.82 -8.46
N LYS A 313 13.06 -26.64 -9.50
CA LYS A 313 12.58 -26.45 -10.88
C LYS A 313 11.84 -27.67 -11.39
N GLU A 314 12.36 -28.87 -11.11
CA GLU A 314 11.76 -30.13 -11.54
C GLU A 314 10.37 -30.32 -10.93
N VAL A 315 10.24 -30.23 -9.60
CA VAL A 315 8.99 -30.46 -8.88
C VAL A 315 7.90 -29.48 -9.35
N ILE A 316 8.24 -28.20 -9.50
CA ILE A 316 7.31 -27.19 -10.03
C ILE A 316 6.96 -27.47 -11.49
N GLY A 317 7.95 -27.79 -12.32
CA GLY A 317 7.77 -28.08 -13.74
C GLY A 317 6.83 -29.25 -13.96
N GLN A 318 6.93 -30.33 -13.16
CA GLN A 318 6.02 -31.47 -13.21
C GLN A 318 4.56 -31.07 -12.92
N VAL A 319 4.34 -30.28 -11.85
CA VAL A 319 2.98 -29.83 -11.48
C VAL A 319 2.38 -28.91 -12.54
N LEU A 320 3.17 -27.98 -13.10
CA LEU A 320 2.72 -27.10 -14.19
C LEU A 320 2.36 -27.87 -15.46
N ARG A 321 3.10 -28.93 -15.82
CA ARG A 321 2.76 -29.81 -16.95
C ARG A 321 1.45 -30.53 -16.74
N VAL A 322 1.23 -31.07 -15.55
CA VAL A 322 -0.03 -31.73 -15.20
C VAL A 322 -1.19 -30.73 -15.28
N ALA A 323 -1.01 -29.52 -14.76
CA ALA A 323 -2.00 -28.45 -14.86
C ALA A 323 -2.34 -28.08 -16.32
N ALA A 324 -1.33 -28.00 -17.19
CA ALA A 324 -1.52 -27.71 -18.61
C ALA A 324 -2.33 -28.81 -19.34
N LEU A 325 -2.11 -30.09 -19.00
CA LEU A 325 -2.73 -31.24 -19.66
C LEU A 325 -4.13 -31.61 -19.14
N THR A 326 -4.39 -31.40 -17.85
CA THR A 326 -5.66 -31.81 -17.22
C THR A 326 -6.84 -30.92 -17.57
N ASN A 327 -6.58 -29.68 -17.99
CA ASN A 327 -7.60 -28.68 -18.33
C ASN A 327 -7.83 -28.46 -19.84
N GLU A 328 -7.33 -29.35 -20.70
CA GLU A 328 -7.70 -29.33 -22.12
C GLU A 328 -9.17 -29.77 -22.32
N GLU A 329 -10.06 -28.84 -22.70
CA GLU A 329 -11.40 -29.20 -23.13
C GLU A 329 -11.39 -29.89 -24.52
N PRO A 330 -12.16 -30.98 -24.74
CA PRO A 330 -12.07 -31.82 -25.95
C PRO A 330 -12.46 -31.16 -27.28
N SER A 331 -13.05 -29.97 -27.27
CA SER A 331 -13.75 -29.37 -28.43
C SER A 331 -13.10 -28.13 -29.06
N SER A 332 -12.06 -27.53 -28.48
CA SER A 332 -11.50 -26.26 -28.99
C SER A 332 -10.22 -26.46 -29.79
N ARG A 333 -10.34 -26.81 -31.08
CA ARG A 333 -9.18 -26.94 -31.97
C ARG A 333 -8.49 -25.62 -32.34
N HIS A 334 -8.97 -24.44 -31.93
CA HIS A 334 -8.53 -23.16 -32.53
C HIS A 334 -8.17 -22.09 -31.46
N ARG A 335 -6.88 -21.68 -31.49
CA ARG A 335 -6.23 -20.44 -31.02
C ARG A 335 -6.44 -20.04 -29.55
N TRP A 336 -5.71 -20.68 -28.63
CA TRP A 336 -5.47 -20.13 -27.29
C TRP A 336 -4.62 -18.86 -27.33
N CYS A 337 -4.64 -18.12 -26.22
CA CYS A 337 -3.86 -16.90 -26.06
C CYS A 337 -2.35 -17.19 -26.14
N LEU A 338 -1.73 -16.82 -27.28
CA LEU A 338 -0.33 -17.13 -27.57
C LEU A 338 0.65 -16.37 -26.67
N LEU A 339 0.32 -15.13 -26.30
CA LEU A 339 1.20 -14.26 -25.51
C LEU A 339 0.66 -13.98 -24.10
N CYS A 340 -0.24 -14.84 -23.60
CA CYS A 340 -0.69 -14.75 -22.22
C CYS A 340 0.41 -15.21 -21.27
N PHE A 341 0.49 -14.55 -20.13
CA PHE A 341 1.46 -14.88 -19.10
C PHE A 341 0.78 -14.88 -17.74
N GLN A 342 1.36 -15.58 -16.76
CA GLN A 342 0.84 -15.60 -15.40
C GLN A 342 1.99 -15.73 -14.41
N LEU A 343 2.00 -14.87 -13.40
CA LEU A 343 2.88 -14.99 -12.24
C LEU A 343 2.18 -15.85 -11.18
N MET A 344 2.92 -16.78 -10.60
CA MET A 344 2.41 -17.74 -9.63
C MET A 344 3.35 -17.84 -8.43
N THR A 345 2.80 -18.18 -7.27
CA THR A 345 3.56 -18.42 -6.05
C THR A 345 3.57 -19.91 -5.72
N PHE A 346 4.75 -20.46 -5.43
CA PHE A 346 4.90 -21.84 -4.95
C PHE A 346 5.64 -21.83 -3.61
N THR A 347 5.04 -22.42 -2.57
CA THR A 347 5.71 -22.64 -1.29
C THR A 347 6.15 -24.09 -1.20
N LEU A 348 7.44 -24.28 -0.95
CA LEU A 348 8.13 -25.55 -0.88
C LEU A 348 8.66 -25.79 0.53
N GLN A 349 8.54 -27.03 1.01
CA GLN A 349 9.08 -27.47 2.28
C GLN A 349 10.24 -28.45 2.04
N PHE A 350 11.35 -28.23 2.75
CA PHE A 350 12.48 -29.14 2.78
C PHE A 350 12.43 -29.94 4.08
N SER A 351 12.38 -31.27 4.00
CA SER A 351 12.23 -32.17 5.16
C SER A 351 13.46 -33.06 5.32
N GLY A 352 14.64 -32.44 5.46
CA GLY A 352 15.92 -33.14 5.59
C GLY A 352 16.48 -33.75 4.29
N SER A 353 15.81 -33.54 3.15
CA SER A 353 16.26 -33.92 1.80
C SER A 353 16.40 -32.70 0.89
N LEU A 354 17.25 -32.78 -0.14
CA LEU A 354 17.37 -31.76 -1.19
C LEU A 354 16.16 -31.73 -2.15
N LEU A 355 15.35 -32.79 -2.16
CA LEU A 355 14.11 -32.88 -2.92
C LEU A 355 12.97 -32.25 -2.10
N PRO A 356 12.38 -31.11 -2.53
CA PRO A 356 11.34 -30.44 -1.78
C PRO A 356 9.95 -30.99 -2.08
N VAL A 357 8.99 -30.68 -1.21
CA VAL A 357 7.56 -30.97 -1.40
C VAL A 357 6.78 -29.67 -1.49
N ILE A 358 5.87 -29.55 -2.46
CA ILE A 358 4.97 -28.39 -2.59
C ILE A 358 3.91 -28.45 -1.49
N VAL A 359 3.85 -27.40 -0.68
CA VAL A 359 2.86 -27.24 0.40
C VAL A 359 1.79 -26.20 0.07
N LYS A 360 2.02 -25.34 -0.91
CA LYS A 360 1.06 -24.33 -1.38
C LYS A 360 1.40 -23.92 -2.81
N ALA A 361 0.40 -23.69 -3.65
CA ALA A 361 0.58 -23.07 -4.96
C ALA A 361 -0.61 -22.16 -5.27
N GLU A 362 -0.32 -20.93 -5.69
CA GLU A 362 -1.30 -19.87 -5.87
C GLU A 362 -1.10 -19.15 -7.19
N THR A 363 -2.21 -18.67 -7.77
CA THR A 363 -2.26 -17.98 -9.06
C THR A 363 -1.86 -16.52 -9.01
N ASP A 364 -1.61 -15.99 -7.82
CA ASP A 364 -1.21 -14.62 -7.53
C ASP A 364 0.09 -14.59 -6.70
N LEU A 365 0.67 -13.41 -6.53
CA LEU A 365 1.87 -13.20 -5.71
C LEU A 365 1.51 -13.08 -4.22
N HIS A 366 2.00 -14.00 -3.39
CA HIS A 366 1.78 -14.03 -1.94
C HIS A 366 3.08 -13.93 -1.16
N PHE A 367 3.05 -13.18 -0.07
CA PHE A 367 4.22 -12.87 0.78
C PHE A 367 4.01 -13.30 2.24
N ASP A 368 3.32 -14.43 2.42
CA ASP A 368 2.91 -14.92 3.74
C ASP A 368 4.11 -15.12 4.67
N GLY A 369 3.98 -14.56 5.87
CA GLY A 369 4.94 -14.73 6.96
C GLY A 369 6.17 -13.85 6.91
N LEU A 370 6.21 -12.83 6.04
CA LEU A 370 7.08 -11.66 6.26
C LEU A 370 6.72 -10.97 7.58
N ARG A 371 7.72 -10.35 8.23
CA ARG A 371 7.52 -9.55 9.44
C ARG A 371 6.58 -8.36 9.22
N ASP A 372 6.66 -7.73 8.04
CA ASP A 372 5.79 -6.65 7.60
C ASP A 372 5.20 -6.99 6.22
N PRO A 373 4.14 -7.82 6.16
CA PRO A 373 3.54 -8.21 4.89
C PRO A 373 2.87 -7.04 4.16
N GLY A 374 2.61 -5.93 4.87
CA GLY A 374 2.10 -4.69 4.28
C GLY A 374 3.13 -4.05 3.36
N PHE A 375 4.15 -3.39 3.93
CA PHE A 375 5.14 -2.69 3.11
C PHE A 375 6.16 -3.62 2.45
N ASP A 376 6.82 -4.50 3.20
CA ASP A 376 7.87 -5.36 2.61
C ASP A 376 7.27 -6.30 1.56
N GLY A 377 6.06 -6.82 1.80
CA GLY A 377 5.30 -7.61 0.83
C GLY A 377 4.95 -6.83 -0.43
N GLN A 378 4.36 -5.64 -0.30
CA GLN A 378 4.00 -4.78 -1.42
C GLN A 378 5.22 -4.34 -2.24
N ILE A 379 6.30 -3.92 -1.57
CA ILE A 379 7.56 -3.52 -2.21
C ILE A 379 8.13 -4.69 -3.02
N THR A 380 8.19 -5.88 -2.43
CA THR A 380 8.70 -7.09 -3.11
C THR A 380 7.81 -7.47 -4.29
N LYS A 381 6.48 -7.37 -4.14
CA LYS A 381 5.51 -7.58 -5.23
C LYS A 381 5.80 -6.67 -6.41
N GLU A 382 5.94 -5.37 -6.15
CA GLU A 382 6.18 -4.38 -7.20
C GLU A 382 7.52 -4.56 -7.89
N PHE A 383 8.58 -4.98 -7.17
CA PHE A 383 9.85 -5.35 -7.81
C PHE A 383 9.68 -6.54 -8.78
N ILE A 384 9.04 -7.63 -8.34
CA ILE A 384 8.82 -8.82 -9.19
C ILE A 384 7.94 -8.48 -10.40
N LEU A 385 6.91 -7.65 -10.21
CA LEU A 385 6.03 -7.20 -11.30
C LEU A 385 6.78 -6.33 -12.32
N GLU A 386 7.61 -5.39 -11.85
CA GLU A 386 8.46 -4.56 -12.70
C GLU A 386 9.39 -5.44 -13.54
N ASP A 387 10.09 -6.38 -12.91
CA ASP A 387 10.98 -7.32 -13.57
C ASP A 387 10.25 -8.17 -14.62
N ALA A 388 9.07 -8.70 -14.29
CA ALA A 388 8.26 -9.49 -15.21
C ALA A 388 7.81 -8.67 -16.43
N LEU A 389 7.34 -7.44 -16.21
CA LEU A 389 6.92 -6.55 -17.31
C LEU A 389 8.09 -6.19 -18.22
N LEU A 390 9.25 -5.86 -17.64
CA LEU A 390 10.46 -5.54 -18.39
C LEU A 390 10.98 -6.75 -19.19
N PHE A 391 10.85 -7.96 -18.64
CA PHE A 391 11.19 -9.23 -19.28
C PHE A 391 10.24 -9.61 -20.43
N LEU A 392 8.94 -9.31 -20.28
CA LEU A 392 7.92 -9.66 -21.26
C LEU A 392 7.80 -8.64 -22.40
N LEU A 393 7.94 -7.35 -22.10
CA LEU A 393 7.65 -6.25 -23.02
C LEU A 393 8.94 -5.67 -23.61
N PRO A 394 9.20 -5.87 -24.92
CA PRO A 394 10.38 -5.31 -25.58
C PRO A 394 10.31 -3.78 -25.60
N ALA A 395 11.46 -3.12 -25.45
CA ALA A 395 11.55 -1.66 -25.60
C ALA A 395 11.19 -1.25 -27.04
N HIS A 396 10.35 -0.22 -27.19
CA HIS A 396 10.19 0.48 -28.47
C HIS A 396 11.44 1.34 -28.70
N SER A 397 12.53 0.75 -29.16
CA SER A 397 13.76 1.49 -29.40
C SER A 397 13.61 2.39 -30.63
N GLY A 398 13.41 3.69 -30.37
CA GLY A 398 13.93 4.74 -31.24
C GLY A 398 15.46 4.70 -31.22
N LEU A 399 16.05 4.07 -32.23
CA LEU A 399 17.43 4.24 -32.73
C LEU A 399 18.61 4.04 -31.75
N ALA A 400 19.40 2.96 -31.94
CA ALA A 400 20.87 3.01 -31.85
C ALA A 400 21.55 1.78 -32.49
N SER A 401 22.34 2.06 -33.53
CA SER A 401 23.52 1.33 -34.03
C SER A 401 23.41 -0.16 -34.41
N LEU A 402 23.10 -0.42 -35.69
CA LEU A 402 23.72 -1.52 -36.44
C LEU A 402 24.03 -1.03 -37.86
N LYS A 403 25.34 -1.05 -38.20
CA LYS A 403 25.85 -0.75 -39.55
C LYS A 403 25.30 -1.78 -40.53
N SER A 404 24.64 -1.28 -41.58
CA SER A 404 24.14 -2.09 -42.69
C SER A 404 25.29 -2.45 -43.64
N PRO A 405 25.47 -3.71 -44.08
CA PRO A 405 26.15 -4.01 -45.32
C PRO A 405 25.15 -3.84 -46.48
N SER A 406 25.55 -3.04 -47.45
CA SER A 406 24.86 -2.81 -48.72
C SER A 406 24.58 -4.12 -49.46
N HIS A 407 23.31 -4.42 -49.74
CA HIS A 407 22.93 -5.27 -50.87
C HIS A 407 21.71 -4.72 -51.59
N THR A 408 21.84 -4.70 -52.91
CA THR A 408 20.95 -4.18 -53.94
C THR A 408 19.60 -4.89 -53.98
N GLU A 409 18.54 -4.11 -53.98
CA GLU A 409 17.16 -4.52 -54.23
C GLU A 409 17.02 -5.13 -55.64
N THR A 410 16.39 -6.29 -55.71
CA THR A 410 15.57 -6.66 -56.88
C THR A 410 14.19 -7.02 -56.35
N ASP A 411 13.23 -6.20 -56.78
CA ASP A 411 11.80 -6.31 -56.58
C ASP A 411 11.27 -7.49 -57.39
N ASP A 412 10.67 -8.50 -56.73
CA ASP A 412 9.69 -9.35 -57.38
C ASP A 412 8.64 -9.82 -56.36
N GLY A 413 7.45 -9.23 -56.49
CA GLY A 413 6.27 -9.62 -55.73
C GLY A 413 5.74 -10.96 -56.23
N GLN A 414 6.09 -12.05 -55.55
CA GLN A 414 5.49 -13.35 -55.83
C GLN A 414 4.97 -14.06 -54.58
N ARG A 415 3.64 -14.30 -54.61
CA ARG A 415 2.89 -15.13 -53.67
C ARG A 415 3.50 -16.55 -53.64
N TYR A 416 4.24 -16.88 -52.59
CA TYR A 416 4.61 -18.27 -52.30
C TYR A 416 3.63 -18.90 -51.32
N GLY A 417 2.69 -19.67 -51.86
CA GLY A 417 1.99 -20.73 -51.14
C GLY A 417 2.79 -22.01 -51.26
N GLY A 418 3.63 -22.30 -50.26
CA GLY A 418 4.50 -23.48 -50.19
C GLY A 418 5.70 -23.21 -49.28
N CYS A 419 6.27 -24.27 -48.69
CA CYS A 419 7.39 -24.25 -47.73
C CYS A 419 8.74 -23.77 -48.29
N GLY A 420 8.73 -22.85 -49.25
CA GLY A 420 9.91 -22.26 -49.91
C GLY A 420 10.13 -20.81 -49.50
N GLY A 421 10.10 -20.51 -48.20
CA GLY A 421 10.53 -19.20 -47.68
C GLY A 421 12.06 -19.14 -47.55
N THR A 422 12.63 -17.94 -47.59
CA THR A 422 14.09 -17.64 -47.54
C THR A 422 14.88 -18.28 -46.39
N TYR A 423 14.19 -18.78 -45.35
CA TYR A 423 14.79 -19.27 -44.12
C TYR A 423 14.51 -20.76 -43.82
N GLY A 424 13.80 -21.50 -44.69
CA GLY A 424 13.60 -22.95 -44.56
C GLY A 424 12.79 -23.46 -43.34
N LEU A 425 12.36 -22.57 -42.42
CA LEU A 425 11.56 -22.92 -41.24
C LEU A 425 10.08 -23.10 -41.62
N CYS A 426 9.69 -24.35 -41.87
CA CYS A 426 8.33 -24.78 -42.21
C CYS A 426 7.33 -24.74 -41.03
N LEU A 427 7.32 -23.66 -40.25
CA LEU A 427 6.47 -23.52 -39.05
C LEU A 427 5.23 -22.63 -39.34
N PRO A 428 4.03 -23.01 -38.82
CA PRO A 428 2.88 -22.12 -38.75
C PRO A 428 3.21 -20.80 -38.03
N GLU A 429 2.59 -19.69 -38.44
CA GLU A 429 2.87 -18.35 -37.93
C GLU A 429 2.84 -18.23 -36.40
N HIS A 430 1.86 -18.87 -35.75
CA HIS A 430 1.73 -18.88 -34.28
C HIS A 430 2.89 -19.61 -33.58
N GLN A 431 3.38 -20.72 -34.13
CA GLN A 431 4.55 -21.44 -33.63
C GLN A 431 5.82 -20.61 -33.82
N THR A 432 5.94 -19.92 -34.97
CA THR A 432 7.06 -19.01 -35.21
C THR A 432 7.09 -17.87 -34.18
N LEU A 433 5.93 -17.27 -33.86
CA LEU A 433 5.85 -16.17 -32.88
C LEU A 433 6.25 -16.62 -31.48
N LEU A 434 5.78 -17.79 -31.03
CA LEU A 434 6.16 -18.38 -29.75
C LEU A 434 7.66 -18.67 -29.67
N LEU A 435 8.24 -19.24 -30.73
CA LEU A 435 9.66 -19.56 -30.79
C LEU A 435 10.55 -18.31 -30.73
N LEU A 436 10.17 -17.26 -31.46
CA LEU A 436 10.87 -15.97 -31.42
C LEU A 436 10.75 -15.28 -30.06
N GLN A 437 9.59 -15.36 -29.41
CA GLN A 437 9.41 -14.85 -28.05
C GLN A 437 10.32 -15.60 -27.06
N PHE A 438 10.32 -16.94 -27.10
CA PHE A 438 11.15 -17.76 -26.22
C PHE A 438 12.64 -17.47 -26.43
N LEU A 439 13.09 -17.38 -27.68
CA LEU A 439 14.46 -16.99 -28.03
C LEU A 439 14.83 -15.61 -27.46
N ARG A 440 13.92 -14.64 -27.52
CA ARG A 440 14.14 -13.31 -26.92
C ARG A 440 14.25 -13.40 -25.41
N GLN A 441 13.38 -14.17 -24.75
CA GLN A 441 13.38 -14.36 -23.31
C GLN A 441 14.69 -15.00 -22.82
N LEU A 442 15.21 -16.01 -23.52
CA LEU A 442 16.49 -16.64 -23.18
C LEU A 442 17.70 -15.69 -23.34
N ARG A 443 17.65 -14.77 -24.30
CA ARG A 443 18.71 -13.76 -24.52
C ARG A 443 18.60 -12.56 -23.59
N THR A 444 17.43 -12.32 -23.01
CA THR A 444 17.22 -11.14 -22.17
C THR A 444 17.93 -11.38 -20.84
N PRO A 445 19.01 -10.64 -20.53
CA PRO A 445 19.62 -10.72 -19.20
C PRO A 445 18.61 -10.20 -18.18
N GLY A 446 18.47 -10.88 -17.05
CA GLY A 446 17.50 -10.47 -16.05
C GLY A 446 17.36 -11.44 -14.87
N PRO A 447 16.41 -11.15 -13.97
CA PRO A 447 16.23 -11.86 -12.71
C PRO A 447 15.41 -13.15 -12.83
N PHE A 448 15.33 -13.72 -14.04
CA PHE A 448 14.57 -14.93 -14.32
C PHE A 448 15.52 -16.01 -14.84
N ASP A 449 15.46 -17.19 -14.21
CA ASP A 449 16.09 -18.41 -14.70
C ASP A 449 15.05 -19.27 -15.42
N LEU A 450 15.47 -19.98 -16.47
CA LEU A 450 14.62 -20.98 -17.09
C LEU A 450 14.28 -22.08 -16.07
N LEU A 451 12.97 -22.33 -15.90
CA LEU A 451 12.42 -23.42 -15.09
C LEU A 451 12.02 -24.59 -16.00
N TYR A 452 11.34 -24.30 -17.11
CA TYR A 452 10.92 -25.30 -18.09
C TYR A 452 10.88 -24.70 -19.52
N PRO A 453 11.31 -25.43 -20.57
CA PRO A 453 11.83 -26.81 -20.59
C PRO A 453 13.17 -26.97 -19.85
N ALA A 454 13.45 -28.18 -19.36
CA ALA A 454 14.70 -28.49 -18.66
C ALA A 454 15.86 -28.69 -19.66
N ALA A 455 17.05 -28.22 -19.30
CA ALA A 455 18.20 -28.23 -20.21
C ALA A 455 18.79 -29.63 -20.50
N SER A 456 18.56 -30.61 -19.62
CA SER A 456 18.92 -32.01 -19.79
C SER A 456 17.66 -32.86 -19.95
N PRO A 457 17.19 -33.09 -21.19
CA PRO A 457 16.10 -34.00 -21.47
C PRO A 457 16.62 -35.44 -21.42
N GLU A 458 17.16 -35.90 -20.29
CA GLU A 458 17.10 -37.33 -20.04
C GLU A 458 15.61 -37.66 -19.99
N ARG A 459 15.16 -38.60 -20.85
CA ARG A 459 13.74 -38.97 -20.97
C ARG A 459 13.20 -39.31 -19.60
N SER A 460 12.54 -38.34 -18.97
CA SER A 460 11.97 -38.53 -17.65
C SER A 460 10.91 -39.63 -17.76
N PRO A 461 10.90 -40.65 -16.88
CA PRO A 461 9.85 -41.68 -16.85
C PRO A 461 8.43 -41.07 -16.81
N ILE A 462 8.32 -39.86 -16.26
CA ILE A 462 7.11 -39.05 -16.17
C ILE A 462 6.66 -38.57 -17.55
N GLN A 463 7.58 -38.23 -18.45
CA GLN A 463 7.24 -37.80 -19.81
C GLN A 463 6.59 -38.94 -20.61
N ASP A 464 7.14 -40.16 -20.49
CA ASP A 464 6.53 -41.35 -21.09
C ASP A 464 5.17 -41.71 -20.46
N PHE A 465 5.02 -41.48 -19.15
CA PHE A 465 3.75 -41.68 -18.44
C PHE A 465 2.69 -40.68 -18.91
N LEU A 466 2.99 -39.37 -18.87
CA LEU A 466 2.08 -38.32 -19.32
C LEU A 466 1.68 -38.52 -20.78
N PHE A 467 2.61 -38.96 -21.63
CA PHE A 467 2.35 -39.30 -23.02
C PHE A 467 1.31 -40.43 -23.17
N ARG A 468 1.41 -41.50 -22.36
CA ARG A 468 0.44 -42.60 -22.37
C ARG A 468 -0.92 -42.20 -21.82
N SER A 469 -0.94 -41.39 -20.77
CA SER A 469 -2.16 -40.96 -20.09
C SER A 469 -2.93 -39.88 -20.86
N PHE A 470 -2.25 -39.10 -21.72
CA PHE A 470 -2.84 -38.02 -22.52
C PHE A 470 -2.46 -38.12 -24.02
N PRO A 471 -3.00 -39.11 -24.78
CA PRO A 471 -2.61 -39.34 -26.18
C PRO A 471 -2.99 -38.18 -27.13
N ARG A 472 -4.04 -37.42 -26.79
CA ARG A 472 -4.63 -36.38 -27.65
C ARG A 472 -3.83 -35.07 -27.72
N ALA A 473 -2.99 -34.78 -26.72
CA ALA A 473 -2.28 -33.49 -26.61
C ALA A 473 -1.15 -33.31 -27.66
N GLU A 474 -0.64 -34.41 -28.23
CA GLU A 474 0.52 -34.39 -29.16
C GLU A 474 0.25 -35.06 -30.52
N GLU A 475 -1.00 -35.31 -30.89
CA GLU A 475 -1.34 -36.11 -32.09
C GLU A 475 -1.19 -35.39 -33.44
N SER A 476 -0.81 -34.11 -33.48
CA SER A 476 -0.29 -33.50 -34.69
C SER A 476 1.23 -33.63 -34.69
N GLY A 477 1.82 -34.35 -35.65
CA GLY A 477 3.28 -34.50 -35.75
C GLY A 477 4.04 -33.16 -35.62
N SER A 478 3.44 -32.06 -36.07
CA SER A 478 3.93 -30.68 -35.90
C SER A 478 4.17 -30.24 -34.44
N GLY A 479 3.37 -30.70 -33.47
CA GLY A 479 3.55 -30.32 -32.06
C GLY A 479 4.79 -30.93 -31.40
N ARG A 480 5.11 -32.19 -31.75
CA ARG A 480 6.33 -32.86 -31.27
C ARG A 480 7.59 -32.22 -31.84
N HIS A 481 7.58 -31.91 -33.14
CA HIS A 481 8.68 -31.20 -33.77
C HIS A 481 8.90 -29.81 -33.14
N PHE A 482 7.82 -29.12 -32.76
CA PHE A 482 7.92 -27.81 -32.11
C PHE A 482 8.49 -27.87 -30.69
N SER A 483 8.09 -28.85 -29.87
CA SER A 483 8.70 -29.05 -28.54
C SER A 483 10.19 -29.39 -28.64
N ALA A 484 10.56 -30.28 -29.59
CA ALA A 484 11.96 -30.62 -29.82
C ALA A 484 12.81 -29.41 -30.25
N LEU A 485 12.24 -28.48 -31.03
CA LEU A 485 12.92 -27.22 -31.37
C LEU A 485 13.16 -26.34 -30.14
N LEU A 486 12.18 -26.22 -29.24
CA LEU A 486 12.37 -25.44 -28.01
C LEU A 486 13.43 -26.06 -27.09
N ASP A 487 13.41 -27.39 -26.94
CA ASP A 487 14.41 -28.13 -26.18
C ASP A 487 15.80 -27.90 -26.78
N ARG A 488 15.92 -27.93 -28.13
CA ARG A 488 17.20 -27.70 -28.83
C ARG A 488 17.72 -26.28 -28.64
N VAL A 489 16.84 -25.28 -28.72
CA VAL A 489 17.18 -23.87 -28.43
C VAL A 489 17.62 -23.72 -26.98
N CYS A 490 16.91 -24.33 -26.04
CA CYS A 490 17.24 -24.34 -24.61
C CYS A 490 18.62 -24.95 -24.32
N SER A 491 18.90 -26.15 -24.86
CA SER A 491 20.19 -26.81 -24.68
C SER A 491 21.33 -25.96 -25.23
N HIS A 492 21.17 -25.32 -26.40
CA HIS A 492 22.18 -24.45 -26.98
C HIS A 492 22.56 -23.28 -26.06
N TYR A 493 21.57 -22.54 -25.54
CA TYR A 493 21.84 -21.42 -24.64
C TYR A 493 22.42 -21.88 -23.30
N THR A 494 22.03 -23.05 -22.81
CA THR A 494 22.58 -23.62 -21.58
C THR A 494 24.03 -24.05 -21.76
N GLU A 495 24.37 -24.69 -22.87
CA GLU A 495 25.74 -25.06 -23.25
C GLU A 495 26.63 -23.83 -23.42
N GLN A 496 26.15 -22.79 -24.11
CA GLN A 496 26.86 -21.53 -24.27
C GLN A 496 27.15 -20.87 -22.91
N ARG A 497 26.15 -20.84 -22.02
CA ARG A 497 26.30 -20.28 -20.67
C ARG A 497 27.29 -21.09 -19.84
N ASN A 498 27.24 -22.42 -19.89
CA ASN A 498 28.17 -23.31 -19.21
C ASN A 498 29.62 -23.21 -19.75
N GLN A 499 29.78 -23.03 -21.07
CA GLN A 499 31.09 -22.77 -21.69
C GLN A 499 31.67 -21.44 -21.21
N THR A 500 30.84 -20.39 -21.10
CA THR A 500 31.23 -19.08 -20.59
C THR A 500 31.67 -19.15 -19.12
N TYR A 501 30.98 -19.96 -18.29
CA TYR A 501 31.39 -20.24 -16.91
C TYR A 501 32.71 -21.02 -16.83
N ARG A 502 32.92 -22.02 -17.68
CA ARG A 502 34.18 -22.79 -17.74
C ARG A 502 35.38 -21.97 -18.26
N THR A 503 35.17 -21.05 -19.20
CA THR A 503 36.24 -20.14 -19.65
C THR A 503 36.62 -19.13 -18.56
N ASN A 504 35.65 -18.65 -17.78
CA ASN A 504 35.94 -17.78 -16.64
C ASN A 504 36.70 -18.51 -15.52
N GLU A 505 36.43 -19.82 -15.30
CA GLU A 505 37.20 -20.68 -14.39
C GLU A 505 38.61 -21.06 -14.92
N ALA A 506 38.77 -21.18 -16.24
CA ALA A 506 40.07 -21.46 -16.86
C ALA A 506 40.96 -20.20 -16.94
N GLU A 507 40.39 -19.02 -17.20
CA GLU A 507 41.12 -17.75 -17.19
C GLU A 507 41.55 -17.36 -15.76
N THR A 508 40.75 -17.68 -14.73
CA THR A 508 41.18 -17.53 -13.32
C THR A 508 42.31 -18.46 -12.90
N GLN A 509 42.60 -19.53 -13.65
CA GLN A 509 43.75 -20.42 -13.40
C GLN A 509 45.02 -20.03 -14.19
N THR A 510 44.92 -19.23 -15.25
CA THR A 510 46.09 -18.72 -16.02
C THR A 510 46.49 -17.29 -15.68
N GLN A 511 45.70 -16.55 -14.90
CA GLN A 511 46.02 -15.22 -14.35
C GLN A 511 46.38 -15.26 -12.85
N THR A 512 47.08 -16.29 -12.39
CA THR A 512 47.73 -16.28 -11.06
C THR A 512 49.01 -15.43 -11.01
N GLY A 513 49.02 -14.33 -11.76
CA GLY A 513 50.06 -13.31 -11.76
C GLY A 513 49.55 -12.07 -12.50
N TRP A 514 49.14 -11.05 -11.74
CA TRP A 514 48.62 -9.75 -12.20
C TRP A 514 47.15 -9.76 -12.66
N ASP A 515 46.24 -9.82 -11.69
CA ASP A 515 45.10 -8.89 -11.53
C ASP A 515 44.23 -9.37 -10.35
N GLN A 516 44.70 -9.07 -9.13
CA GLN A 516 43.83 -9.06 -7.96
C GLN A 516 42.99 -7.78 -8.02
N HIS A 517 41.75 -7.83 -8.53
CA HIS A 517 40.62 -6.94 -8.15
C HIS A 517 39.33 -7.35 -8.88
N SER A 518 38.47 -8.12 -8.21
CA SER A 518 36.98 -8.03 -8.25
C SER A 518 36.33 -9.21 -7.51
N GLY A 519 36.84 -9.50 -6.31
CA GLY A 519 36.07 -10.15 -5.27
C GLY A 519 36.07 -9.19 -4.08
N SER A 520 35.00 -8.42 -3.89
CA SER A 520 34.80 -7.69 -2.64
C SER A 520 34.28 -8.67 -1.59
N GLN A 521 35.21 -9.45 -1.04
CA GLN A 521 35.17 -9.72 0.39
C GLN A 521 35.26 -8.38 1.12
N ASP A 522 34.54 -8.29 2.22
CA ASP A 522 34.59 -7.20 3.19
C ASP A 522 36.03 -6.74 3.49
N LEU A 523 36.44 -5.69 2.80
CA LEU A 523 37.44 -4.73 3.25
C LEU A 523 36.66 -3.54 3.81
N PRO A 524 36.93 -3.07 5.04
CA PRO A 524 36.33 -1.85 5.55
C PRO A 524 36.96 -0.66 4.82
N GLY A 525 36.39 -0.23 3.68
CA GLY A 525 37.01 0.84 2.89
C GLY A 525 36.21 1.49 1.77
N ASP A 526 35.37 0.78 0.99
CA ASP A 526 34.61 1.41 -0.10
C ASP A 526 33.13 1.02 -0.02
N ARG A 527 32.35 1.83 0.73
CA ARG A 527 30.89 1.80 0.62
C ARG A 527 30.52 2.39 -0.75
N GLU A 528 29.71 1.68 -1.53
CA GLU A 528 29.14 2.22 -2.77
C GLU A 528 28.45 3.56 -2.49
N ARG A 529 28.70 4.57 -3.34
CA ARG A 529 28.14 5.92 -3.17
C ARG A 529 26.70 5.99 -3.68
N CYS A 530 25.91 6.90 -3.13
CA CYS A 530 24.55 7.17 -3.62
C CYS A 530 24.60 7.90 -4.98
N VAL A 531 24.55 7.14 -6.08
CA VAL A 531 24.67 7.68 -7.46
C VAL A 531 23.37 8.30 -8.00
N ASP A 532 22.21 7.77 -7.58
CA ASP A 532 20.88 8.25 -8.01
C ASP A 532 20.01 8.55 -6.78
N PRO A 533 19.98 9.82 -6.30
CA PRO A 533 19.33 10.21 -5.05
C PRO A 533 17.83 10.47 -5.23
N HIS A 534 17.15 9.71 -6.09
CA HIS A 534 15.70 9.81 -6.28
C HIS A 534 14.95 8.65 -5.60
N LEU A 535 13.70 8.92 -5.24
CA LEU A 535 12.77 7.91 -4.75
C LEU A 535 12.18 7.11 -5.92
N ARG A 536 12.16 5.79 -5.78
CA ARG A 536 11.47 4.85 -6.69
C ARG A 536 9.96 4.94 -6.51
N GLN A 537 9.51 4.99 -5.26
CA GLN A 537 8.10 5.04 -4.87
C GLN A 537 7.92 5.54 -3.43
N LEU A 538 6.75 6.10 -3.13
CA LEU A 538 6.33 6.49 -1.77
C LEU A 538 5.16 5.61 -1.29
N TYR A 539 5.44 4.70 -0.35
CA TYR A 539 4.42 3.81 0.22
C TYR A 539 3.77 4.44 1.46
N THR A 540 2.44 4.37 1.53
CA THR A 540 1.64 4.96 2.60
C THR A 540 0.55 4.00 3.04
N ASP A 541 0.30 3.93 4.35
CA ASP A 541 -0.83 3.21 4.93
C ASP A 541 -1.58 4.10 5.95
N PRO A 542 -2.85 4.46 5.71
CA PRO A 542 -3.64 4.11 4.53
C PRO A 542 -3.10 4.76 3.24
N PRO A 543 -3.39 4.21 2.04
CA PRO A 543 -2.92 4.75 0.78
C PRO A 543 -3.38 6.19 0.55
N LEU A 544 -2.44 7.10 0.26
CA LEU A 544 -2.73 8.50 -0.03
C LEU A 544 -2.83 8.77 -1.52
N THR A 545 -3.77 9.64 -1.90
CA THR A 545 -3.81 10.21 -3.25
C THR A 545 -2.93 11.46 -3.29
N LEU A 546 -1.78 11.36 -3.95
CA LEU A 546 -0.82 12.45 -4.08
C LEU A 546 -1.19 13.37 -5.24
N SER A 547 -1.01 14.67 -5.03
CA SER A 547 -1.15 15.73 -6.04
C SER A 547 0.16 16.52 -6.14
N PRO A 548 0.87 16.48 -7.28
CA PRO A 548 0.62 15.61 -8.44
C PRO A 548 0.82 14.11 -8.10
N PRO A 549 0.38 13.18 -8.98
CA PRO A 549 0.72 11.76 -8.84
C PRO A 549 2.22 11.55 -8.69
N PHE A 550 2.62 10.49 -7.99
CA PHE A 550 4.03 10.27 -7.67
C PHE A 550 4.89 10.18 -8.94
N SER A 551 6.02 10.88 -8.91
CA SER A 551 7.05 10.84 -9.93
C SER A 551 8.42 11.04 -9.28
N PRO A 552 9.43 10.20 -9.55
CA PRO A 552 10.77 10.36 -8.95
C PRO A 552 11.34 11.77 -9.07
N TRP A 553 10.95 12.52 -10.10
CA TRP A 553 11.44 13.86 -10.44
C TRP A 553 10.74 15.00 -9.68
N VAL A 554 9.59 14.74 -9.07
CA VAL A 554 8.83 15.75 -8.30
C VAL A 554 9.19 15.62 -6.83
N LYS A 555 9.59 16.73 -6.21
CA LYS A 555 10.04 16.76 -4.81
C LYS A 555 8.97 17.22 -3.82
N ASP A 556 7.91 17.89 -4.27
CA ASP A 556 6.86 18.41 -3.40
C ASP A 556 5.50 17.80 -3.73
N TYR A 557 4.88 17.17 -2.74
CA TYR A 557 3.59 16.50 -2.86
C TYR A 557 2.56 17.05 -1.90
N ARG A 558 1.29 17.01 -2.31
CA ARG A 558 0.15 17.35 -1.47
C ARG A 558 -0.81 16.17 -1.37
N ALA A 559 -1.41 15.98 -0.20
CA ALA A 559 -2.43 14.96 0.02
C ALA A 559 -3.55 15.50 0.94
N GLU A 560 -4.80 15.25 0.55
CA GLU A 560 -5.96 15.46 1.41
C GLU A 560 -6.25 14.18 2.20
N VAL A 561 -6.46 14.33 3.50
CA VAL A 561 -6.59 13.22 4.44
C VAL A 561 -7.95 13.31 5.14
N PRO A 562 -8.78 12.25 5.08
CA PRO A 562 -10.09 12.26 5.73
C PRO A 562 -10.00 12.46 7.24
N PHE A 563 -11.06 13.03 7.83
CA PHE A 563 -11.13 13.30 9.27
C PHE A 563 -10.78 12.08 10.14
N ASP A 564 -11.22 10.87 9.82
CA ASP A 564 -11.00 9.69 10.68
C ASP A 564 -9.58 9.09 10.60
N VAL A 565 -8.75 9.53 9.64
CA VAL A 565 -7.36 9.07 9.51
C VAL A 565 -6.47 9.90 10.44
N VAL A 566 -6.22 9.36 11.63
CA VAL A 566 -5.43 10.02 12.70
C VAL A 566 -3.95 9.63 12.69
N THR A 567 -3.59 8.56 11.97
CA THR A 567 -2.22 8.06 11.86
C THR A 567 -1.93 7.71 10.40
N LEU A 568 -0.71 8.00 9.95
CA LEU A 568 -0.18 7.62 8.66
C LEU A 568 1.14 6.88 8.85
N ARG A 569 1.24 5.67 8.33
CA ARG A 569 2.51 4.97 8.20
C ARG A 569 3.14 5.33 6.85
N LEU A 570 4.43 5.68 6.86
CA LEU A 570 5.16 6.13 5.67
C LEU A 570 6.43 5.30 5.46
N ARG A 571 6.65 4.79 4.25
CA ARG A 571 7.88 4.10 3.82
C ARG A 571 8.28 4.56 2.42
N PRO A 572 9.26 5.45 2.28
CA PRO A 572 9.84 5.80 0.99
C PRO A 572 10.87 4.74 0.54
N GLU A 573 10.90 4.44 -0.75
CA GLU A 573 11.87 3.50 -1.34
C GLU A 573 12.79 4.22 -2.32
N PRO A 574 14.13 4.15 -2.16
CA PRO A 574 15.07 4.76 -3.09
C PRO A 574 15.17 3.98 -4.41
N ILE A 575 15.63 4.63 -5.48
CA ILE A 575 16.00 3.96 -6.74
C ILE A 575 17.31 3.16 -6.56
N SER A 576 18.34 3.82 -6.01
CA SER A 576 19.63 3.18 -5.77
C SER A 576 19.67 2.51 -4.40
N PRO A 577 20.10 1.23 -4.30
CA PRO A 577 20.23 0.53 -3.03
C PRO A 577 21.33 1.11 -2.12
N ALA A 578 22.27 1.89 -2.67
CA ALA A 578 23.32 2.58 -1.93
C ALA A 578 22.83 3.88 -1.26
N CYS A 579 21.63 4.37 -1.58
CA CYS A 579 21.06 5.56 -0.96
C CYS A 579 20.26 5.19 0.30
N HIS A 580 20.43 5.97 1.36
CA HIS A 580 19.71 5.80 2.61
C HIS A 580 18.57 6.81 2.72
N ILE A 581 17.52 6.45 3.45
CA ILE A 581 16.34 7.29 3.65
C ILE A 581 16.17 7.57 5.13
N HIS A 582 16.02 8.85 5.48
CA HIS A 582 15.67 9.30 6.82
C HIS A 582 14.47 10.25 6.77
N LEU A 583 13.57 10.09 7.74
CA LEU A 583 12.39 10.94 7.86
C LEU A 583 12.61 12.05 8.89
N ASP A 584 12.32 13.29 8.50
CA ASP A 584 12.45 14.59 9.19
C ASP A 584 13.85 14.99 9.68
N GLU A 585 14.59 14.08 10.29
CA GLU A 585 15.87 14.30 10.93
C GLU A 585 16.98 13.55 10.17
N HIS A 586 18.22 14.05 10.18
CA HIS A 586 19.36 13.46 9.45
C HIS A 586 19.63 11.98 9.79
N ARG A 587 19.26 11.55 11.01
CA ARG A 587 19.32 10.15 11.47
C ARG A 587 17.94 9.63 11.86
N GLY A 588 16.90 10.19 11.24
CA GLY A 588 15.53 9.74 11.41
C GLY A 588 15.33 8.30 10.94
N PRO A 589 14.21 7.67 11.31
CA PRO A 589 13.91 6.31 10.88
C PRO A 589 13.61 6.25 9.38
N ARG A 590 13.84 5.10 8.75
CA ARG A 590 13.47 4.82 7.34
C ARG A 590 11.95 4.64 7.14
N THR A 591 11.26 4.17 8.18
CA THR A 591 9.81 3.98 8.22
C THR A 591 9.29 4.58 9.52
N ALA A 592 8.18 5.31 9.50
CA ALA A 592 7.57 5.82 10.73
C ALA A 592 6.04 5.93 10.63
N ASN A 593 5.40 5.81 11.80
CA ASN A 593 4.01 6.14 12.06
C ASN A 593 3.89 7.58 12.54
N TYR A 594 3.18 8.40 11.77
CA TYR A 594 2.95 9.81 12.05
C TYR A 594 1.55 10.06 12.59
N PRO A 595 1.39 10.85 13.68
CA PRO A 595 0.10 11.40 14.04
C PRO A 595 -0.26 12.53 13.06
N VAL A 596 -1.42 12.44 12.44
CA VAL A 596 -1.89 13.43 11.48
C VAL A 596 -2.84 14.38 12.21
N GLY A 597 -2.37 15.59 12.56
CA GLY A 597 -3.21 16.60 13.21
C GLY A 597 -4.20 17.25 12.23
N LEU A 598 -5.28 17.84 12.75
CA LEU A 598 -6.22 18.62 11.92
C LEU A 598 -5.50 19.77 11.20
N GLY A 599 -5.85 20.01 9.94
CA GLY A 599 -5.22 21.05 9.13
C GLY A 599 -3.89 20.60 8.53
N ASN A 600 -2.93 21.52 8.44
CA ASN A 600 -1.68 21.31 7.71
C ASN A 600 -0.67 20.51 8.54
N SER A 601 -0.12 19.45 7.94
CA SER A 601 1.04 18.70 8.44
C SER A 601 2.09 18.62 7.33
N ILE A 602 3.36 18.54 7.71
CA ILE A 602 4.49 18.46 6.77
C ILE A 602 5.41 17.33 7.25
N ILE A 603 5.83 16.48 6.32
CA ILE A 603 6.84 15.44 6.53
C ILE A 603 7.96 15.66 5.52
N ASN A 604 9.20 15.69 6.00
CA ASN A 604 10.37 15.77 5.13
C ASN A 604 10.99 14.38 4.98
N ILE A 605 11.35 14.01 3.76
CA ILE A 605 11.99 12.74 3.42
C ILE A 605 13.37 13.06 2.87
N LEU A 606 14.41 12.66 3.59
CA LEU A 606 15.79 12.95 3.28
C LEU A 606 16.41 11.71 2.62
N VAL A 607 16.91 11.86 1.40
CA VAL A 607 17.75 10.87 0.71
C VAL A 607 19.20 11.21 1.00
N THR A 608 19.94 10.30 1.62
CA THR A 608 21.29 10.54 2.15
C THR A 608 22.32 9.57 1.58
N ASP A 609 23.59 10.01 1.57
CA ASP A 609 24.76 9.18 1.35
C ASP A 609 25.50 8.96 2.68
N GLU A 610 25.67 7.70 3.08
CA GLU A 610 26.41 7.29 4.29
C GLU A 610 27.76 6.61 3.98
N SER A 611 28.23 6.69 2.73
CA SER A 611 29.52 6.13 2.32
C SER A 611 30.71 6.87 2.92
N ALA A 612 30.57 8.17 3.20
CA ALA A 612 31.61 8.99 3.83
C ALA A 612 31.69 8.68 5.34
N ALA A 613 32.37 7.60 5.70
CA ALA A 613 32.56 7.17 7.09
C ALA A 613 33.28 8.20 8.00
N THR A 614 33.81 9.28 7.41
CA THR A 614 34.53 10.36 8.10
C THR A 614 33.64 11.49 8.62
N GLU A 615 32.40 11.61 8.16
CA GLU A 615 31.50 12.69 8.59
C GLU A 615 30.56 12.22 9.73
N PRO A 616 30.36 13.02 10.79
CA PRO A 616 29.51 12.66 11.91
C PRO A 616 28.01 12.70 11.59
N GLU A 617 27.58 13.30 10.46
CA GLU A 617 26.19 13.34 10.01
C GLU A 617 26.04 12.85 8.56
N PRO A 618 24.96 12.11 8.22
CA PRO A 618 24.68 11.69 6.84
C PRO A 618 24.57 12.88 5.88
N VAL A 619 25.17 12.76 4.70
CA VAL A 619 25.13 13.83 3.69
C VAL A 619 23.78 13.80 2.96
N VAL A 620 22.98 14.86 3.10
CA VAL A 620 21.68 14.96 2.43
C VAL A 620 21.85 15.30 0.95
N MET A 621 21.46 14.36 0.09
CA MET A 621 21.57 14.47 -1.37
C MET A 621 20.31 15.10 -1.99
N THR A 622 19.13 14.76 -1.47
CA THR A 622 17.84 15.31 -1.93
C THR A 622 16.79 15.23 -0.82
N ILE A 623 15.87 16.18 -0.81
CA ILE A 623 14.74 16.21 0.12
C ILE A 623 13.43 16.18 -0.68
N TYR A 624 12.50 15.32 -0.28
CA TYR A 624 11.11 15.34 -0.72
C TYR A 624 10.21 15.84 0.41
N THR A 625 9.23 16.65 0.10
CA THR A 625 8.29 17.24 1.06
C THR A 625 6.88 16.71 0.81
N LEU A 626 6.27 16.10 1.83
CA LEU A 626 4.85 15.72 1.80
C LEU A 626 4.04 16.68 2.66
N HIS A 627 3.23 17.51 2.00
CA HIS A 627 2.24 18.37 2.64
C HIS A 627 0.91 17.63 2.75
N MET A 628 0.39 17.51 3.96
CA MET A 628 -0.87 16.85 4.23
C MET A 628 -1.87 17.85 4.78
N TYR A 629 -3.11 17.80 4.30
CA TYR A 629 -4.22 18.53 4.89
C TYR A 629 -5.26 17.55 5.41
N ARG A 630 -5.38 17.43 6.74
CA ARG A 630 -6.43 16.61 7.35
C ARG A 630 -7.70 17.43 7.52
N GLU A 631 -8.78 16.92 6.93
CA GLU A 631 -10.09 17.55 6.96
C GLU A 631 -10.63 17.64 8.39
N SER A 632 -11.36 18.73 8.65
CA SER A 632 -12.20 18.82 9.84
C SER A 632 -13.41 17.90 9.71
N ARG A 633 -14.08 17.64 10.84
CA ARG A 633 -15.27 16.78 10.84
C ARG A 633 -16.33 17.34 9.85
N PRO A 634 -16.89 16.50 8.96
CA PRO A 634 -17.91 16.95 8.01
C PRO A 634 -19.09 17.57 8.76
N SER A 635 -19.50 18.77 8.38
CA SER A 635 -20.55 19.53 9.06
C SER A 635 -21.66 19.88 8.10
N LEU A 636 -22.91 19.56 8.46
CA LEU A 636 -24.08 19.96 7.69
C LEU A 636 -24.71 21.21 8.31
N PRO A 637 -24.75 22.36 7.61
CA PRO A 637 -25.45 23.53 8.10
C PRO A 637 -26.93 23.24 8.33
N MET A 638 -27.38 23.35 9.57
CA MET A 638 -28.75 23.03 9.93
C MET A 638 -29.67 24.22 9.74
N PHE A 639 -30.78 24.00 9.01
CA PHE A 639 -31.89 24.94 8.86
C PHE A 639 -33.20 24.21 9.21
N GLY A 640 -33.77 24.43 10.41
CA GLY A 640 -35.07 23.88 10.82
C GLY A 640 -35.07 23.00 12.07
N GLU A 641 -36.01 22.04 12.13
CA GLU A 641 -36.15 21.08 13.23
C GLU A 641 -34.93 20.15 13.33
N HIS A 642 -34.38 20.03 14.53
CA HIS A 642 -33.19 19.24 14.81
C HIS A 642 -33.37 18.53 16.15
N VAL A 643 -32.68 17.39 16.31
CA VAL A 643 -32.50 16.74 17.60
C VAL A 643 -31.17 17.18 18.20
N MET A 644 -31.16 17.40 19.51
CA MET A 644 -29.92 17.64 20.23
C MET A 644 -29.32 16.29 20.62
N CYS A 645 -28.11 16.02 20.16
CA CYS A 645 -27.38 14.80 20.47
C CYS A 645 -26.25 15.11 21.45
N GLY A 646 -26.04 14.23 22.43
CA GLY A 646 -25.00 14.34 23.44
C GLY A 646 -24.01 13.17 23.36
N PHE A 647 -22.76 13.39 23.72
CA PHE A 647 -21.77 12.32 23.85
C PHE A 647 -20.66 12.68 24.84
N VAL A 648 -20.13 11.65 25.50
CA VAL A 648 -19.05 11.78 26.50
C VAL A 648 -17.74 11.21 25.96
N GLN A 649 -17.82 10.13 25.18
CA GLN A 649 -16.67 9.44 24.56
C GLN A 649 -17.02 8.98 23.13
N ASP A 650 -16.00 8.86 22.27
CA ASP A 650 -16.14 8.36 20.90
C ASP A 650 -15.95 6.83 20.87
N CYS A 651 -16.72 6.13 20.05
CA CYS A 651 -16.68 4.66 20.00
C CYS A 651 -15.35 4.09 19.44
N GLY A 652 -14.51 4.91 18.82
CA GLY A 652 -13.16 4.51 18.42
C GLY A 652 -12.18 4.34 19.58
N LEU A 653 -12.49 4.91 20.76
CA LEU A 653 -11.65 4.82 21.96
C LEU A 653 -12.51 4.86 23.24
N VAL A 654 -12.93 3.69 23.71
CA VAL A 654 -13.83 3.55 24.87
C VAL A 654 -13.07 3.65 26.20
N VAL A 655 -13.01 4.86 26.74
CA VAL A 655 -12.33 5.19 28.01
C VAL A 655 -13.13 4.70 29.23
N GLN A 656 -14.45 4.82 29.18
CA GLN A 656 -15.36 4.39 30.25
C GLN A 656 -16.22 3.23 29.72
N PRO A 657 -15.87 1.97 29.99
CA PRO A 657 -16.61 0.82 29.46
C PRO A 657 -18.06 0.73 30.00
N ASP A 658 -18.32 1.32 31.16
CA ASP A 658 -19.64 1.31 31.80
C ASP A 658 -20.58 2.43 31.30
N GLN A 659 -20.11 3.30 30.39
CA GLN A 659 -20.87 4.40 29.81
C GLN A 659 -21.07 4.17 28.30
N PRO A 660 -22.17 4.67 27.72
CA PRO A 660 -22.36 4.63 26.27
C PRO A 660 -21.27 5.40 25.53
N CYS A 661 -21.05 5.05 24.26
CA CYS A 661 -20.14 5.75 23.35
C CYS A 661 -20.92 6.29 22.15
N GLY A 662 -20.40 7.34 21.52
CA GLY A 662 -21.04 7.97 20.37
C GLY A 662 -22.21 8.86 20.75
N LEU A 663 -22.96 9.29 19.73
CA LEU A 663 -24.05 10.25 19.87
C LEU A 663 -25.32 9.60 20.40
N GLU A 664 -25.91 10.20 21.44
CA GLU A 664 -27.18 9.79 22.02
C GLU A 664 -28.18 10.94 21.98
N PRO A 665 -29.47 10.69 21.69
CA PRO A 665 -30.49 11.72 21.76
C PRO A 665 -30.60 12.24 23.18
N LEU A 666 -30.43 13.55 23.35
CA LEU A 666 -30.77 14.18 24.61
C LEU A 666 -32.29 14.20 24.72
N PRO A 667 -32.85 13.80 25.88
CA PRO A 667 -34.27 14.01 26.12
C PRO A 667 -34.54 15.50 25.96
N GLY A 668 -35.34 15.87 24.95
CA GLY A 668 -35.72 17.25 24.68
C GLY A 668 -36.48 17.86 25.86
N PRO A 669 -36.77 19.18 25.84
CA PRO A 669 -37.67 19.76 26.83
C PRO A 669 -39.00 19.00 26.80
N LEU A 670 -39.30 18.31 27.89
CA LEU A 670 -40.59 17.69 28.12
C LEU A 670 -41.63 18.81 28.17
N SER A 671 -42.44 18.94 27.13
CA SER A 671 -43.63 19.82 27.07
C SER A 671 -43.35 21.33 26.91
N PRO A 672 -44.31 22.10 26.37
CA PRO A 672 -44.25 23.56 26.40
C PRO A 672 -44.47 24.02 27.85
N GLY A 673 -43.38 24.19 28.59
CA GLY A 673 -43.44 24.53 30.01
C GLY A 673 -42.18 24.29 30.85
N GLU A 674 -40.98 24.45 30.26
CA GLU A 674 -39.66 24.44 30.94
C GLU A 674 -38.99 23.07 31.24
N PRO A 675 -37.63 22.99 31.29
CA PRO A 675 -36.73 23.91 32.00
C PRO A 675 -35.86 24.81 31.12
N GLN A 676 -35.71 26.05 31.56
CA GLN A 676 -34.80 27.08 31.05
C GLN A 676 -33.36 26.52 30.93
N ALA A 677 -32.57 27.11 30.02
CA ALA A 677 -31.12 26.99 30.09
C ALA A 677 -30.65 27.16 31.55
N PRO A 678 -29.68 26.36 32.03
CA PRO A 678 -29.29 26.37 33.43
C PRO A 678 -29.03 27.81 33.89
N THR A 679 -29.80 28.26 34.89
CA THR A 679 -29.81 29.68 35.30
C THR A 679 -28.69 30.02 36.30
N ARG A 680 -27.99 29.00 36.81
CA ARG A 680 -26.94 29.15 37.83
C ARG A 680 -25.54 28.89 37.29
N PRO A 681 -24.54 29.73 37.66
CA PRO A 681 -23.15 29.49 37.30
C PRO A 681 -22.60 28.27 38.04
N CYS A 682 -21.69 27.54 37.40
CA CYS A 682 -21.01 26.38 38.01
C CYS A 682 -20.12 26.82 39.18
N THR A 683 -20.15 26.05 40.27
CA THR A 683 -19.38 26.33 41.49
C THR A 683 -17.93 25.87 41.44
N SER A 684 -17.57 24.99 40.48
CA SER A 684 -16.21 24.49 40.24
C SER A 684 -16.01 24.20 38.75
N GLY A 685 -14.76 24.11 38.30
CA GLY A 685 -14.38 23.84 36.90
C GLY A 685 -14.32 22.36 36.50
N ASP A 686 -14.52 21.43 37.43
CA ASP A 686 -14.49 19.98 37.17
C ASP A 686 -15.88 19.34 37.15
N VAL A 687 -16.93 20.17 37.07
CA VAL A 687 -18.31 19.67 36.98
C VAL A 687 -18.43 18.74 35.77
N PRO A 688 -18.94 17.50 35.93
CA PRO A 688 -19.16 16.59 34.83
C PRO A 688 -19.99 17.23 33.71
N GLY A 689 -19.75 16.80 32.48
CA GLY A 689 -20.44 17.34 31.32
C GLY A 689 -20.37 16.42 30.12
N ARG A 690 -20.98 16.86 29.03
CA ARG A 690 -21.00 16.16 27.76
C ARG A 690 -20.91 17.15 26.60
N TRP A 691 -20.40 16.69 25.47
CA TRP A 691 -20.48 17.43 24.22
C TRP A 691 -21.88 17.32 23.67
N VAL A 692 -22.45 18.44 23.22
CA VAL A 692 -23.78 18.52 22.62
C VAL A 692 -23.69 19.12 21.24
N VAL A 693 -24.42 18.55 20.28
CA VAL A 693 -24.41 18.96 18.88
C VAL A 693 -25.80 18.78 18.26
N PRO A 694 -26.31 19.75 17.48
CA PRO A 694 -27.55 19.60 16.76
C PRO A 694 -27.37 18.67 15.55
N CYS A 695 -28.29 17.73 15.34
CA CYS A 695 -28.27 16.78 14.23
C CYS A 695 -29.68 16.54 13.67
N LEU A 696 -29.77 15.96 12.46
CA LEU A 696 -31.02 15.35 12.00
C LEU A 696 -31.27 13.99 12.67
N SER A 697 -30.20 13.25 12.97
CA SER A 697 -30.26 11.96 13.65
C SER A 697 -29.00 11.71 14.47
N CYS A 698 -29.16 11.28 15.72
CA CYS A 698 -28.02 10.88 16.56
C CYS A 698 -27.39 9.56 16.11
N ALA A 699 -28.03 8.81 15.20
CA ALA A 699 -27.45 7.57 14.67
C ALA A 699 -26.42 7.81 13.55
N ASP A 700 -26.40 8.99 12.92
CA ASP A 700 -25.47 9.32 11.83
C ASP A 700 -24.78 10.67 12.10
N ASN A 701 -23.50 10.60 12.46
CA ASN A 701 -22.68 11.76 12.81
C ASN A 701 -22.50 12.76 11.65
N ARG A 702 -22.72 12.35 10.40
CA ARG A 702 -22.61 13.21 9.21
C ARG A 702 -23.79 14.17 9.09
N THR A 703 -24.86 13.92 9.83
CA THR A 703 -26.08 14.75 9.85
C THR A 703 -26.03 15.89 10.86
N CYS A 704 -24.90 16.04 11.56
CA CYS A 704 -24.72 17.00 12.64
C CYS A 704 -24.04 18.30 12.16
N ASP A 705 -24.39 19.41 12.80
CA ASP A 705 -23.66 20.67 12.62
C ASP A 705 -22.55 20.80 13.66
N TRP A 706 -21.41 20.20 13.36
CA TRP A 706 -20.20 20.22 14.20
C TRP A 706 -19.58 21.60 14.40
N ARG A 707 -20.05 22.62 13.67
CA ARG A 707 -19.65 24.03 13.92
C ARG A 707 -20.33 24.59 15.16
N GLU A 708 -21.49 24.05 15.53
CA GLU A 708 -22.31 24.47 16.69
C GLU A 708 -22.11 23.54 17.90
N VAL A 709 -21.13 22.64 17.86
CA VAL A 709 -20.85 21.72 18.97
C VAL A 709 -20.36 22.49 20.20
N ALA A 710 -20.94 22.19 21.36
CA ALA A 710 -20.63 22.87 22.62
C ALA A 710 -20.42 21.87 23.77
N TRP A 711 -19.60 22.25 24.75
CA TRP A 711 -19.48 21.51 26.00
C TRP A 711 -20.55 21.98 26.97
N GLN A 712 -21.37 21.06 27.47
CA GLN A 712 -22.46 21.34 28.39
C GLN A 712 -22.20 20.64 29.75
N PRO A 713 -21.86 21.39 30.82
CA PRO A 713 -21.77 20.83 32.16
C PRO A 713 -23.16 20.48 32.72
N GLU A 714 -23.22 19.55 33.67
CA GLU A 714 -24.46 19.05 34.25
C GLU A 714 -25.08 20.05 35.22
N GLY A 715 -26.25 20.61 34.86
CA GLY A 715 -27.08 21.41 35.77
C GLY A 715 -26.54 22.80 36.14
N CYS A 716 -25.57 23.34 35.39
CA CYS A 716 -25.02 24.69 35.53
C CYS A 716 -24.43 25.19 34.20
N TYR A 717 -23.84 26.40 34.18
CA TYR A 717 -23.04 26.89 33.06
C TYR A 717 -21.78 27.60 33.54
N HIS A 718 -20.73 27.64 32.70
CA HIS A 718 -19.56 28.47 32.94
C HIS A 718 -19.77 29.86 32.31
N PRO A 719 -19.76 30.95 33.08
CA PRO A 719 -19.94 32.29 32.52
C PRO A 719 -18.85 32.66 31.52
N LEU A 720 -19.25 33.15 30.34
CA LEU A 720 -18.36 33.77 29.38
C LEU A 720 -18.19 35.25 29.76
N LEU A 721 -16.96 35.66 30.05
CA LEU A 721 -16.64 37.03 30.43
C LEU A 721 -16.43 37.88 29.17
N ASP A 722 -17.09 39.02 29.08
CA ASP A 722 -16.76 40.03 28.06
C ASP A 722 -15.37 40.65 28.34
N LEU A 723 -14.83 41.38 27.36
CA LEU A 723 -13.49 41.95 27.48
C LEU A 723 -13.33 42.87 28.70
N PRO A 724 -14.23 43.85 28.97
CA PRO A 724 -14.12 44.69 30.15
C PRO A 724 -14.17 43.91 31.46
N GLN A 725 -15.10 42.97 31.63
CA GLN A 725 -15.22 42.15 32.84
C GLN A 725 -13.95 41.35 33.10
N LEU A 726 -13.35 40.80 32.03
CA LEU A 726 -12.12 40.04 32.13
C LEU A 726 -10.93 40.95 32.49
N GLN A 727 -10.81 42.12 31.87
CA GLN A 727 -9.73 43.08 32.17
C GLN A 727 -9.81 43.57 33.61
N ASP A 728 -11.00 43.89 34.10
CA ASP A 728 -11.22 44.32 35.48
C ASP A 728 -10.88 43.20 36.49
N CYS A 729 -11.33 41.97 36.21
CA CYS A 729 -11.01 40.82 37.05
C CYS A 729 -9.50 40.54 37.15
N MET A 730 -8.80 40.66 36.02
CA MET A 730 -7.38 40.35 35.90
C MET A 730 -6.49 41.49 36.38
N MET A 731 -7.06 42.67 36.64
CA MET A 731 -6.33 43.83 37.12
C MET A 731 -5.57 43.50 38.42
N TYR A 732 -4.29 43.85 38.46
CA TYR A 732 -3.35 43.60 39.56
C TYR A 732 -3.06 42.13 39.89
N ARG A 733 -3.57 41.17 39.10
CA ARG A 733 -3.27 39.76 39.33
C ARG A 733 -1.90 39.34 38.81
N LYS A 734 -1.30 38.37 39.51
CA LYS A 734 -0.08 37.66 39.08
C LYS A 734 -0.41 36.19 38.86
N VAL A 735 -0.36 35.74 37.61
CA VAL A 735 -0.69 34.37 37.23
C VAL A 735 0.57 33.61 36.85
N MET A 736 0.89 32.59 37.63
CA MET A 736 2.03 31.72 37.43
C MET A 736 1.56 30.39 36.86
N PHE A 737 2.10 29.98 35.72
CA PHE A 737 1.81 28.69 35.09
C PHE A 737 3.00 27.73 35.25
N ILE A 738 2.74 26.48 35.63
CA ILE A 738 3.74 25.41 35.63
C ILE A 738 3.17 24.15 34.98
N GLY A 739 3.73 23.79 33.83
CA GLY A 739 3.24 22.63 33.10
C GLY A 739 3.85 22.41 31.73
N ASP A 740 3.21 21.55 30.94
CA ASP A 740 3.66 21.23 29.60
C ASP A 740 3.11 22.22 28.55
N SER A 741 3.37 21.95 27.27
CA SER A 741 2.88 22.74 26.15
C SER A 741 1.36 22.95 26.14
N THR A 742 0.56 22.03 26.71
CA THR A 742 -0.90 22.19 26.76
C THR A 742 -1.34 23.17 27.84
N ASN A 743 -0.60 23.26 28.95
CA ASN A 743 -0.83 24.30 29.95
C ASN A 743 -0.39 25.67 29.44
N ARG A 744 0.68 25.73 28.64
CA ARG A 744 1.08 26.93 27.90
C ARG A 744 0.00 27.40 26.92
N GLY A 745 -0.74 26.50 26.29
CA GLY A 745 -1.89 26.83 25.43
C GLY A 745 -2.98 27.61 26.17
N MET A 746 -3.27 27.26 27.43
CA MET A 746 -4.21 28.01 28.28
C MET A 746 -3.67 29.39 28.64
N MET A 747 -2.37 29.50 28.91
CA MET A 747 -1.70 30.78 29.19
C MET A 747 -1.82 31.74 28.00
N TYR A 748 -1.48 31.29 26.78
CA TYR A 748 -1.59 32.13 25.60
C TYR A 748 -3.03 32.54 25.31
N PHE A 749 -4.00 31.63 25.51
CA PHE A 749 -5.41 31.96 25.36
C PHE A 749 -5.86 33.05 26.35
N LEU A 750 -5.42 32.97 27.61
CA LEU A 750 -5.69 34.03 28.61
C LEU A 750 -5.08 35.36 28.17
N MET A 751 -3.80 35.36 27.77
CA MET A 751 -3.11 36.58 27.34
C MET A 751 -3.80 37.24 26.14
N GLU A 752 -4.14 36.45 25.11
CA GLU A 752 -4.87 36.92 23.95
C GLU A 752 -6.22 37.52 24.34
N ARG A 753 -6.99 36.83 25.20
CA ARG A 753 -8.33 37.29 25.61
C ARG A 753 -8.32 38.57 26.42
N VAL A 754 -7.30 38.80 27.25
CA VAL A 754 -7.15 40.01 28.08
C VAL A 754 -6.60 41.19 27.26
N ASN A 755 -5.66 40.93 26.34
CA ASN A 755 -5.03 41.97 25.51
C ASN A 755 -5.74 42.23 24.17
N SER A 756 -6.79 41.48 23.83
CA SER A 756 -7.45 41.42 22.51
C SER A 756 -6.60 40.91 21.35
N SER A 757 -5.28 40.79 21.52
CA SER A 757 -4.35 40.18 20.57
C SER A 757 -3.18 39.54 21.31
N LEU A 758 -2.51 38.56 20.67
CA LEU A 758 -1.28 37.98 21.18
C LEU A 758 -0.09 38.60 20.42
N GLU A 759 0.72 39.43 21.09
CA GLU A 759 1.85 40.12 20.46
C GLU A 759 3.15 39.31 20.48
N ASP A 760 3.30 38.43 21.48
CA ASP A 760 4.49 37.63 21.69
C ASP A 760 4.11 36.15 21.87
N TRP A 761 4.84 35.29 21.15
CA TRP A 761 4.70 33.85 21.18
C TRP A 761 6.07 33.21 20.98
N GLY A 762 6.33 32.13 21.72
CA GLY A 762 7.54 31.32 21.53
C GLY A 762 7.37 29.89 22.02
N LYS A 763 8.05 28.96 21.34
CA LYS A 763 8.31 27.62 21.88
C LYS A 763 9.40 27.74 22.95
N ALA A 764 9.05 28.28 24.11
CA ALA A 764 10.04 28.52 25.16
C ALA A 764 10.31 27.24 25.97
N HIS A 765 11.60 26.94 26.11
CA HIS A 765 12.14 25.92 27.02
C HIS A 765 12.59 26.54 28.36
N ASP A 766 12.77 27.86 28.39
CA ASP A 766 13.08 28.66 29.58
C ASP A 766 11.82 29.23 30.26
N SER A 767 11.96 29.77 31.47
CA SER A 767 10.85 30.47 32.14
C SER A 767 10.49 31.75 31.41
N LEU A 768 9.20 31.93 31.12
CA LEU A 768 8.65 33.14 30.49
C LEU A 768 8.10 34.08 31.56
N ILE A 769 8.27 35.39 31.37
CA ILE A 769 7.71 36.43 32.25
C ILE A 769 7.18 37.57 31.39
N TYR A 770 5.87 37.76 31.41
CA TYR A 770 5.15 38.82 30.72
C TYR A 770 4.65 39.83 31.75
N ARG A 771 5.15 41.08 31.66
CA ARG A 771 4.76 42.19 32.55
C ARG A 771 3.80 43.19 31.92
N ASN A 772 3.69 43.18 30.59
CA ASN A 772 2.86 44.12 29.82
C ASN A 772 1.52 43.51 29.40
N VAL A 773 0.94 42.60 30.22
CA VAL A 773 -0.40 42.05 29.98
C VAL A 773 -1.42 42.96 30.65
N ASN A 774 -2.59 43.11 30.04
CA ASN A 774 -3.66 43.99 30.50
C ASN A 774 -3.19 45.44 30.68
N GLN A 775 -2.54 46.01 29.66
CA GLN A 775 -1.95 47.36 29.73
C GLN A 775 -0.92 47.54 30.87
N GLY A 776 -0.25 46.45 31.29
CA GLY A 776 0.72 46.44 32.39
C GLY A 776 0.10 46.20 33.78
N HIS A 777 -1.21 45.96 33.86
CA HIS A 777 -1.90 45.68 35.12
C HIS A 777 -1.87 44.21 35.52
N THR A 778 -1.50 43.29 34.62
CA THR A 778 -1.46 41.85 34.91
C THR A 778 -0.07 41.28 34.62
N HIS A 779 0.44 40.43 35.51
CA HIS A 779 1.69 39.73 35.30
C HIS A 779 1.42 38.25 35.04
N VAL A 780 2.05 37.69 34.01
CA VAL A 780 1.93 36.26 33.68
C VAL A 780 3.33 35.66 33.61
N SER A 781 3.56 34.56 34.33
CA SER A 781 4.81 33.80 34.23
C SER A 781 4.54 32.34 33.89
N TYR A 782 5.50 31.68 33.26
CA TYR A 782 5.39 30.27 32.88
C TYR A 782 6.71 29.54 33.08
N SER A 783 6.63 28.29 33.54
CA SER A 783 7.76 27.36 33.61
C SER A 783 7.37 26.02 33.00
N TYR A 784 8.18 25.53 32.05
CA TYR A 784 7.93 24.24 31.42
C TYR A 784 8.29 23.10 32.37
N TYR A 785 7.34 22.21 32.64
CA TYR A 785 7.54 20.99 33.41
C TYR A 785 6.71 19.81 32.89
N PRO A 786 7.28 18.60 32.79
CA PRO A 786 8.69 18.26 32.99
C PRO A 786 9.53 18.48 31.72
N GLN A 787 10.82 18.79 31.88
CA GLN A 787 11.72 19.10 30.75
C GLN A 787 12.20 17.82 30.05
N PHE A 788 11.38 17.26 29.16
CA PHE A 788 11.63 15.96 28.53
C PHE A 788 12.88 15.90 27.64
N TRP A 789 13.39 17.05 27.17
CA TRP A 789 14.62 17.14 26.37
C TRP A 789 15.91 16.97 27.20
N LEU A 790 15.83 17.09 28.53
CA LEU A 790 16.96 16.76 29.40
C LEU A 790 16.98 15.26 29.70
N GLU A 791 18.17 14.71 29.89
CA GLU A 791 18.32 13.37 30.45
C GLU A 791 17.66 13.28 31.83
N GLN A 792 17.16 12.09 32.17
CA GLN A 792 16.38 11.88 33.40
C GLN A 792 17.10 12.33 34.67
N SER A 793 18.43 12.15 34.74
CA SER A 793 19.30 12.58 35.86
C SER A 793 19.43 14.10 35.99
N HIS A 794 19.32 14.83 34.87
CA HIS A 794 19.49 16.28 34.80
C HIS A 794 18.15 17.05 34.89
N ARG A 795 17.01 16.35 34.79
CA ARG A 795 15.69 16.96 34.90
C ARG A 795 15.48 17.56 36.31
N PRO A 796 15.06 18.82 36.44
CA PRO A 796 14.71 19.38 37.73
C PRO A 796 13.54 18.61 38.35
N THR A 797 13.55 18.44 39.66
CA THR A 797 12.39 17.95 40.39
C THR A 797 11.25 18.96 40.30
N PHE A 798 10.00 18.50 40.44
CA PHE A 798 8.84 19.40 40.45
C PHE A 798 8.97 20.50 41.49
N GLN A 799 9.44 20.14 42.70
CA GLN A 799 9.72 21.06 43.78
C GLN A 799 10.66 22.19 43.33
N ARG A 800 11.81 21.85 42.75
CA ARG A 800 12.80 22.84 42.30
C ARG A 800 12.25 23.71 41.18
N ALA A 801 11.49 23.14 40.26
CA ALA A 801 10.86 23.89 39.17
C ALA A 801 9.83 24.92 39.69
N LEU A 802 9.02 24.53 40.69
CA LEU A 802 8.04 25.41 41.34
C LEU A 802 8.71 26.52 42.16
N GLU A 803 9.72 26.19 42.96
CA GLU A 803 10.51 27.17 43.73
C GLU A 803 11.16 28.21 42.80
N GLN A 804 11.72 27.78 41.67
CA GLN A 804 12.30 28.69 40.69
C GLN A 804 11.25 29.60 40.02
N LEU A 805 10.06 29.08 39.72
CA LEU A 805 8.95 29.88 39.19
C LEU A 805 8.52 30.95 40.20
N ILE A 806 8.33 30.57 41.47
CA ILE A 806 7.98 31.48 42.56
C ILE A 806 9.04 32.58 42.70
N LEU A 807 10.32 32.17 42.80
CA LEU A 807 11.45 33.11 42.95
C LEU A 807 11.50 34.14 41.82
N ARG A 808 11.37 33.69 40.56
CA ARG A 808 11.42 34.56 39.38
C ARG A 808 10.17 35.45 39.23
N SER A 809 9.06 35.07 39.85
CA SER A 809 7.79 35.80 39.79
C SER A 809 7.63 36.84 40.92
N ARG A 810 8.57 36.90 41.87
CA ARG A 810 8.54 37.87 42.97
C ARG A 810 8.54 39.33 42.47
N PRO A 811 7.90 40.27 43.20
CA PRO A 811 7.22 40.07 44.49
C PRO A 811 5.86 39.37 44.35
N LEU A 812 5.45 38.55 45.31
CA LEU A 812 4.15 37.85 45.33
C LEU A 812 3.42 38.17 46.63
N GLU A 813 2.10 38.30 46.53
CA GLU A 813 1.24 38.53 47.70
C GLU A 813 0.54 37.23 48.08
N ASN A 814 0.44 36.96 49.38
CA ASN A 814 -0.32 35.83 49.90
C ASN A 814 -1.83 36.16 49.90
N SER A 815 -2.42 36.22 48.72
CA SER A 815 -3.83 36.54 48.51
C SER A 815 -4.32 35.92 47.20
N ARG A 816 -5.64 35.94 46.99
CA ARG A 816 -6.27 35.49 45.73
C ARG A 816 -5.85 36.30 44.50
N GLN A 817 -5.10 37.41 44.64
CA GLN A 817 -4.51 38.13 43.51
C GLN A 817 -3.30 37.39 42.91
N THR A 818 -2.62 36.56 43.70
CA THR A 818 -1.62 35.61 43.20
C THR A 818 -2.34 34.31 42.83
N VAL A 819 -2.08 33.82 41.62
CA VAL A 819 -2.69 32.61 41.07
C VAL A 819 -1.59 31.65 40.61
N LEU A 820 -1.66 30.39 41.01
CA LEU A 820 -0.84 29.31 40.47
C LEU A 820 -1.71 28.35 39.66
N VAL A 821 -1.43 28.22 38.37
CA VAL A 821 -2.07 27.23 37.48
C VAL A 821 -1.06 26.12 37.19
N ALA A 822 -1.37 24.89 37.59
CA ALA A 822 -0.44 23.76 37.50
C ALA A 822 -1.08 22.55 36.83
N GLY A 823 -0.38 21.92 35.89
CA GLY A 823 -0.80 20.63 35.32
C GLY A 823 -0.37 20.39 33.87
N GLY A 824 -0.81 19.27 33.30
CA GLY A 824 -0.39 18.81 31.99
C GLY A 824 -1.11 17.52 31.58
N VAL A 825 -0.75 16.95 30.43
CA VAL A 825 -1.52 15.86 29.81
C VAL A 825 -1.40 14.53 30.58
N GLN A 826 -0.18 14.13 31.01
CA GLN A 826 0.05 12.78 31.57
C GLN A 826 1.06 12.67 32.73
N TRP A 827 1.61 13.77 33.25
CA TRP A 827 2.68 13.71 34.25
C TRP A 827 2.23 14.05 35.67
N LEU A 828 1.11 14.78 35.83
CA LEU A 828 0.61 15.20 37.13
C LEU A 828 0.10 13.97 37.92
N ASN A 829 0.29 13.97 39.24
CA ASN A 829 -0.19 12.92 40.15
C ASN A 829 -0.38 13.50 41.55
N THR A 830 -0.90 12.70 42.48
CA THR A 830 -1.19 13.14 43.86
C THR A 830 0.05 13.58 44.65
N ASN A 831 1.22 12.99 44.37
CA ASN A 831 2.48 13.39 45.01
C ASN A 831 2.91 14.81 44.60
N HIS A 832 2.68 15.21 43.34
CA HIS A 832 2.92 16.59 42.90
C HIS A 832 2.05 17.60 43.66
N LEU A 833 0.78 17.27 43.91
CA LEU A 833 -0.13 18.14 44.68
C LEU A 833 0.34 18.31 46.13
N ARG A 834 0.83 17.22 46.76
CA ARG A 834 1.44 17.27 48.09
C ARG A 834 2.67 18.18 48.12
N ILE A 835 3.59 18.01 47.18
CA ILE A 835 4.80 18.85 47.06
C ILE A 835 4.43 20.32 46.86
N MET A 836 3.42 20.60 46.02
CA MET A 836 2.94 21.96 45.79
C MET A 836 2.49 22.63 47.09
N ARG A 837 1.71 21.92 47.91
CA ARG A 837 1.27 22.41 49.22
C ARG A 837 2.46 22.72 50.13
N GLU A 838 3.41 21.78 50.26
CA GLU A 838 4.60 21.93 51.10
C GLU A 838 5.49 23.12 50.68
N VAL A 839 5.60 23.36 49.36
CA VAL A 839 6.35 24.52 48.83
C VAL A 839 5.61 25.81 49.12
N LEU A 840 4.30 25.89 48.88
CA LEU A 840 3.49 27.08 49.14
C LEU A 840 3.46 27.43 50.63
N GLU A 841 3.38 26.43 51.51
CA GLU A 841 3.46 26.62 52.96
C GLU A 841 4.79 27.25 53.39
N ARG A 842 5.90 26.76 52.84
CA ARG A 842 7.25 27.26 53.14
C ARG A 842 7.52 28.66 52.56
N GLU A 843 6.97 28.97 51.40
CA GLU A 843 7.10 30.28 50.76
C GLU A 843 6.11 31.32 51.31
N GLY A 844 5.22 30.93 52.25
CA GLY A 844 4.23 31.82 52.86
C GLY A 844 3.11 32.22 51.89
N LEU A 845 2.73 31.34 50.96
CA LEU A 845 1.75 31.57 49.90
C LEU A 845 0.55 30.61 50.03
N GLN A 846 0.05 30.39 51.25
CA GLN A 846 -1.03 29.42 51.53
C GLN A 846 -2.42 29.91 51.10
N ASP A 847 -2.63 31.23 51.04
CA ASP A 847 -3.92 31.89 50.75
C ASP A 847 -4.04 32.34 49.28
N ILE A 848 -3.11 31.91 48.42
CA ILE A 848 -3.17 32.15 46.99
C ILE A 848 -4.23 31.27 46.32
N MET A 849 -4.67 31.64 45.12
CA MET A 849 -5.55 30.77 44.34
C MET A 849 -4.72 29.73 43.58
N VAL A 850 -4.96 28.45 43.85
CA VAL A 850 -4.34 27.34 43.10
C VAL A 850 -5.38 26.71 42.18
N VAL A 851 -5.05 26.58 40.90
CA VAL A 851 -5.88 25.92 39.88
C VAL A 851 -5.13 24.74 39.30
N VAL A 852 -5.68 23.54 39.46
CA VAL A 852 -5.15 22.30 38.90
C VAL A 852 -5.78 22.06 37.54
N LYS A 853 -4.96 22.10 36.48
CA LYS A 853 -5.30 21.52 35.19
C LYS A 853 -5.14 20.01 35.33
N SER A 854 -6.24 19.26 35.22
CA SER A 854 -6.19 17.80 35.30
C SER A 854 -5.44 17.19 34.10
N LEU A 855 -5.42 15.86 34.01
CA LEU A 855 -4.83 15.15 32.88
C LEU A 855 -5.63 15.42 31.59
N GLY A 856 -5.14 14.95 30.44
CA GLY A 856 -5.80 15.15 29.15
C GLY A 856 -5.54 14.03 28.16
N MET A 857 -6.24 14.08 27.03
CA MET A 857 -5.96 13.16 25.92
C MET A 857 -4.63 13.47 25.24
N GLY A 858 -3.90 12.41 24.96
CA GLY A 858 -2.60 12.43 24.30
C GLY A 858 -1.98 11.04 24.35
N PHE A 859 -0.92 10.84 23.56
CA PHE A 859 -0.11 9.62 23.54
C PHE A 859 -0.93 8.34 23.32
N HIS A 860 -2.11 8.43 22.71
CA HIS A 860 -3.02 7.30 22.49
C HIS A 860 -2.89 6.70 21.09
N LEU A 861 -1.94 7.22 20.29
CA LEU A 861 -1.62 6.73 18.95
C LEU A 861 -0.26 6.02 18.96
N PRO A 862 -0.08 4.94 18.18
CA PRO A 862 1.18 4.22 18.07
C PRO A 862 2.18 5.01 17.20
N VAL A 863 2.79 6.03 17.77
CA VAL A 863 3.77 6.91 17.10
C VAL A 863 5.20 6.43 17.40
N ASP A 864 6.03 6.32 16.37
CA ASP A 864 7.42 5.88 16.54
C ASP A 864 8.27 6.91 17.30
N GLY A 865 9.15 6.42 18.18
CA GLY A 865 10.01 7.26 19.03
C GLY A 865 9.28 8.02 20.13
N ILE A 866 7.95 7.89 20.24
CA ILE A 866 7.12 8.55 21.26
C ILE A 866 6.39 7.49 22.07
N ARG A 867 6.33 7.69 23.40
CA ARG A 867 5.54 6.80 24.27
C ARG A 867 4.09 6.77 23.79
N SER A 868 3.54 5.60 23.60
CA SER A 868 2.12 5.39 23.29
C SER A 868 1.44 4.56 24.39
N LEU A 869 0.16 4.83 24.64
CA LEU A 869 -0.68 4.14 25.60
C LEU A 869 -1.64 3.23 24.83
N SER A 870 -1.75 1.98 25.26
CA SER A 870 -2.85 1.11 24.85
C SER A 870 -4.18 1.63 25.41
N LEU A 871 -5.30 1.10 24.91
CA LEU A 871 -6.63 1.40 25.45
C LEU A 871 -6.68 1.24 26.98
N ARG A 872 -6.11 0.14 27.50
CA ARG A 872 -6.00 -0.10 28.95
C ARG A 872 -5.19 0.98 29.66
N GLY A 873 -4.08 1.42 29.06
CA GLY A 873 -3.27 2.52 29.60
C GLY A 873 -4.04 3.84 29.67
N VAL A 874 -4.88 4.15 28.67
CA VAL A 874 -5.76 5.34 28.70
C VAL A 874 -6.84 5.22 29.78
N GLN A 875 -7.43 4.03 29.96
CA GLN A 875 -8.41 3.76 31.03
C GLN A 875 -7.80 3.89 32.43
N GLU A 876 -6.57 3.41 32.62
CA GLU A 876 -5.81 3.59 33.87
C GLU A 876 -5.50 5.07 34.12
N LEU A 877 -5.16 5.83 33.07
CA LEU A 877 -4.94 7.27 33.16
C LEU A 877 -6.21 8.04 33.59
N TYR A 878 -7.39 7.61 33.12
CA TYR A 878 -8.67 8.18 33.56
C TYR A 878 -8.95 7.94 35.05
N ARG A 879 -8.61 6.74 35.56
CA ARG A 879 -8.72 6.44 37.00
C ARG A 879 -7.77 7.31 37.82
N GLU A 880 -6.53 7.47 37.36
CA GLU A 880 -5.56 8.35 38.03
C GLU A 880 -6.01 9.82 38.01
N ASN A 881 -6.64 10.27 36.93
CA ASN A 881 -7.24 11.61 36.85
C ASN A 881 -8.26 11.84 37.97
N SER A 882 -9.10 10.84 38.27
CA SER A 882 -10.08 10.91 39.36
C SER A 882 -9.43 11.04 40.75
N ASN A 883 -8.30 10.37 40.96
CA ASN A 883 -7.50 10.50 42.19
C ASN A 883 -6.92 11.92 42.33
N ILE A 884 -6.42 12.49 41.24
CA ILE A 884 -5.87 13.85 41.20
C ILE A 884 -6.95 14.89 41.53
N ILE A 885 -8.12 14.78 40.90
CA ILE A 885 -9.25 15.68 41.15
C ILE A 885 -9.65 15.64 42.63
N THR A 886 -9.80 14.43 43.19
CA THR A 886 -10.17 14.22 44.60
C THR A 886 -9.15 14.82 45.56
N ALA A 887 -7.86 14.58 45.31
CA ALA A 887 -6.77 15.11 46.13
C ALA A 887 -6.65 16.63 46.04
N ALA A 888 -6.83 17.22 44.85
CA ALA A 888 -6.80 18.67 44.66
C ALA A 888 -7.94 19.35 45.43
N LYS A 889 -9.16 18.80 45.37
CA LYS A 889 -10.30 19.29 46.15
C LYS A 889 -10.07 19.18 47.65
N HIS A 890 -9.44 18.10 48.12
CA HIS A 890 -9.09 17.95 49.53
C HIS A 890 -8.13 19.04 50.03
N TYR A 891 -7.26 19.56 49.17
CA TYR A 891 -6.37 20.69 49.47
C TYR A 891 -7.02 22.07 49.24
N GLY A 892 -8.30 22.13 48.86
CA GLY A 892 -9.00 23.38 48.58
C GLY A 892 -8.60 24.03 47.26
N TYR A 893 -7.97 23.28 46.35
CA TYR A 893 -7.59 23.78 45.02
C TYR A 893 -8.78 23.74 44.07
N GLU A 894 -8.87 24.73 43.18
CA GLU A 894 -9.80 24.69 42.05
C GLU A 894 -9.29 23.70 41.00
N VAL A 895 -10.20 23.04 40.28
CA VAL A 895 -9.82 22.02 39.29
C VAL A 895 -10.52 22.30 37.97
N ILE A 896 -9.78 22.19 36.88
CA ILE A 896 -10.31 22.22 35.51
C ILE A 896 -10.12 20.82 34.94
N ASP A 897 -11.20 20.06 34.77
CA ASP A 897 -11.09 18.68 34.28
C ASP A 897 -10.94 18.61 32.76
N THR A 898 -9.69 18.72 32.29
CA THR A 898 -9.40 18.68 30.85
C THR A 898 -9.54 17.29 30.24
N PHE A 899 -9.49 16.23 31.04
CA PHE A 899 -9.59 14.86 30.54
C PHE A 899 -10.99 14.58 30.03
N SER A 900 -12.02 14.91 30.83
CA SER A 900 -13.43 14.73 30.44
C SER A 900 -13.80 15.55 29.20
N VAL A 901 -13.24 16.75 29.06
CA VAL A 901 -13.45 17.60 27.87
C VAL A 901 -12.79 17.01 26.62
N THR A 902 -11.59 16.43 26.75
CA THR A 902 -10.79 15.98 25.59
C THR A 902 -11.11 14.56 25.13
N MET A 903 -11.56 13.65 26.01
CA MET A 903 -11.76 12.23 25.66
C MET A 903 -12.81 11.99 24.56
N GLY A 904 -13.91 12.74 24.56
CA GLY A 904 -14.93 12.65 23.50
C GLY A 904 -14.45 13.17 22.14
N ARG A 905 -13.48 14.07 22.14
CA ARG A 905 -12.97 14.74 20.91
C ARG A 905 -11.50 14.42 20.66
N TYR A 906 -11.05 13.24 21.09
CA TYR A 906 -9.62 12.88 21.07
C TYR A 906 -9.00 12.94 19.67
N LYS A 907 -9.80 12.72 18.60
CA LYS A 907 -9.36 12.79 17.20
C LYS A 907 -9.05 14.22 16.71
N GLU A 908 -9.41 15.25 17.46
CA GLU A 908 -9.32 16.66 17.03
C GLU A 908 -8.06 17.38 17.51
N PHE A 909 -7.01 16.63 17.79
CA PHE A 909 -5.70 17.20 18.03
C PHE A 909 -5.18 17.92 16.77
N LEU A 910 -4.47 19.02 17.02
CA LEU A 910 -3.73 19.81 16.04
C LEU A 910 -2.27 19.33 16.00
N GLN A 911 -1.41 20.03 15.25
CA GLN A 911 -0.05 19.60 14.97
C GLN A 911 0.77 19.24 16.24
N GLY A 912 1.35 18.04 16.26
CA GLY A 912 2.28 17.59 17.30
C GLY A 912 2.44 16.06 17.37
N ARG A 913 3.66 15.59 17.68
CA ARG A 913 4.00 14.14 17.73
C ARG A 913 3.25 13.33 18.80
N CYS A 914 2.66 13.99 19.80
CA CYS A 914 1.97 13.33 20.92
C CYS A 914 0.45 13.16 20.71
N ALA A 915 -0.14 13.71 19.64
CA ALA A 915 -1.61 13.82 19.51
C ALA A 915 -2.31 14.41 20.76
N CYS A 916 -1.64 15.36 21.42
CA CYS A 916 -2.05 15.91 22.72
C CYS A 916 -2.37 17.41 22.69
N HIS A 917 -2.09 18.09 21.57
CA HIS A 917 -2.31 19.51 21.43
C HIS A 917 -3.70 19.77 20.84
N PHE A 918 -4.58 20.39 21.62
CA PHE A 918 -5.87 20.88 21.13
C PHE A 918 -5.84 22.38 20.82
N HIS A 919 -4.64 22.94 20.65
CA HIS A 919 -4.40 24.31 20.23
C HIS A 919 -3.23 24.42 19.25
N GLU A 920 -3.24 25.49 18.46
CA GLU A 920 -2.14 25.96 17.62
C GLU A 920 -2.10 27.49 17.71
N VAL A 921 -0.93 28.10 17.50
CA VAL A 921 -0.80 29.56 17.46
C VAL A 921 -0.45 29.99 16.03
N GLU A 922 -1.38 30.69 15.39
CA GLU A 922 -1.25 31.16 14.01
C GLU A 922 -0.75 32.62 13.96
N LYS A 923 0.00 32.99 12.92
CA LYS A 923 0.53 34.34 12.71
C LYS A 923 -0.36 35.11 11.72
N LEU A 924 -1.02 36.17 12.18
CA LEU A 924 -1.83 37.10 11.38
C LEU A 924 -0.94 38.22 10.81
N SER A 925 -0.96 38.39 9.48
CA SER A 925 -0.26 39.48 8.79
C SER A 925 -1.27 40.55 8.35
N PHE A 926 -1.25 41.74 8.97
CA PHE A 926 -2.10 42.87 8.55
C PHE A 926 -1.42 43.71 7.46
N SER A 927 -2.15 44.04 6.40
CA SER A 927 -1.72 44.93 5.31
C SER A 927 -1.90 46.43 5.65
N LYS A 928 -0.78 47.14 5.84
CA LYS A 928 -0.45 48.59 5.72
C LYS A 928 -1.39 49.72 6.25
N ALA A 929 -0.82 50.47 7.22
CA ALA A 929 -0.80 51.95 7.47
C ALA A 929 -1.81 52.61 8.45
N PRO A 930 -1.48 53.77 9.10
CA PRO A 930 -0.23 54.13 9.80
C PRO A 930 -0.41 54.81 11.21
N LEU A 931 0.62 54.61 12.05
CA LEU A 931 1.19 55.49 13.13
C LEU A 931 0.39 55.82 14.42
N HIS A 932 0.85 55.26 15.57
CA HIS A 932 1.64 56.04 16.55
C HIS A 932 2.36 55.19 17.64
N ARG A 933 3.65 55.54 17.84
CA ARG A 933 4.53 55.43 19.03
C ARG A 933 4.95 54.03 19.58
N LYS A 934 6.23 53.70 19.32
CA LYS A 934 7.02 52.59 19.88
C LYS A 934 7.26 52.73 21.41
N MET A 935 7.17 51.62 22.16
CA MET A 935 7.82 51.45 23.47
C MET A 935 9.19 50.77 23.33
N LYS A 936 10.17 51.25 24.10
CA LYS A 936 11.55 50.72 24.18
C LYS A 936 11.61 49.56 25.17
N LEU A 937 12.28 48.47 24.78
CA LEU A 937 12.74 47.41 25.68
C LEU A 937 14.05 47.86 26.34
N LEU A 938 14.12 47.85 27.66
CA LEU A 938 15.37 48.00 28.43
C LEU A 938 15.72 46.63 28.99
N GLN A 939 16.75 46.00 28.43
CA GLN A 939 17.47 44.90 29.07
C GLN A 939 18.65 45.53 29.84
N HIS A 940 18.65 45.36 31.17
CA HIS A 940 19.79 45.70 32.02
C HIS A 940 20.62 44.46 32.30
N GLY A 941 21.93 44.60 32.10
CA GLY A 941 22.98 43.65 32.45
C GLY A 941 24.35 44.29 32.18
N GLU A 942 24.74 45.24 33.02
CA GLU A 942 26.15 45.62 33.28
C GLU A 942 26.78 44.47 34.12
N GLU A 943 28.06 44.12 34.05
CA GLU A 943 29.29 44.94 34.10
C GLU A 943 30.56 44.05 33.79
N PRO A 944 31.86 44.48 33.93
CA PRO A 944 32.72 44.93 32.83
C PRO A 944 34.10 44.22 32.66
N GLY A 945 34.78 44.50 31.52
CA GLY A 945 36.24 44.30 31.28
C GLY A 945 36.59 42.99 30.55
N THR A 946 37.43 42.91 29.52
CA THR A 946 38.54 43.76 29.05
C THR A 946 38.91 43.36 27.60
N ARG A 947 39.23 44.36 26.76
CA ARG A 947 40.10 44.42 25.56
C ARG A 947 40.73 43.10 25.03
N THR A 948 40.78 42.76 23.73
CA THR A 948 41.41 43.47 22.59
C THR A 948 41.13 42.76 21.23
N SER A 949 40.93 43.55 20.16
CA SER A 949 41.41 43.41 18.73
C SER A 949 41.03 42.16 17.91
N ASP A 950 40.71 42.17 16.60
CA ASP A 950 40.61 43.18 15.54
C ASP A 950 39.76 42.64 14.35
N GLN A 951 38.83 43.45 13.82
CA GLN A 951 38.50 43.77 12.40
C GLN A 951 38.20 42.68 11.32
N PRO A 952 37.61 43.03 10.15
CA PRO A 952 36.29 43.68 9.95
C PRO A 952 35.49 43.05 8.77
N THR A 953 34.17 43.19 8.73
CA THR A 953 33.47 43.25 7.43
C THR A 953 32.41 44.34 7.44
N LEU A 954 32.52 45.18 6.41
CA LEU A 954 31.84 46.44 6.20
C LEU A 954 30.33 46.26 5.97
N GLN A 955 29.55 46.87 6.86
CA GLN A 955 28.31 47.58 6.57
C GLN A 955 28.52 48.63 5.46
N HIS A 956 27.56 49.18 4.71
CA HIS A 956 26.16 49.53 4.91
C HIS A 956 25.62 49.92 3.50
N GLN A 957 24.36 49.66 3.17
CA GLN A 957 23.41 50.78 2.96
C GLN A 957 21.95 50.30 2.92
N ASP A 958 21.23 50.71 3.95
CA ASP A 958 19.79 50.65 4.10
C ASP A 958 19.08 51.59 3.12
N GLN A 959 17.88 51.19 2.66
CA GLN A 959 16.77 52.13 2.54
C GLN A 959 15.40 51.41 2.50
N TRP A 960 14.69 51.54 3.63
CA TRP A 960 13.22 51.65 3.77
C TRP A 960 12.33 50.43 3.46
N ALA A 961 11.89 49.73 4.51
CA ALA A 961 10.57 49.07 4.55
C ALA A 961 10.04 48.98 5.99
N GLY A 962 8.78 49.39 6.19
CA GLY A 962 8.13 49.55 7.49
C GLY A 962 7.85 48.24 8.25
N SER A 963 7.86 48.35 9.58
CA SER A 963 7.49 47.31 10.54
C SER A 963 6.01 46.93 10.41
N ASN A 964 5.74 45.69 9.98
CA ASN A 964 4.48 45.00 10.20
C ASN A 964 4.60 44.27 11.56
N SER A 965 3.93 44.74 12.62
CA SER A 965 3.80 43.92 13.84
C SER A 965 2.80 42.81 13.55
N SER A 966 3.31 41.60 13.33
CA SER A 966 2.49 40.41 13.25
C SER A 966 1.78 40.17 14.58
N THR A 967 0.46 39.97 14.55
CA THR A 967 -0.31 39.52 15.71
C THR A 967 -0.50 38.02 15.62
N TYR A 968 -0.61 37.34 16.75
CA TYR A 968 -0.84 35.90 16.83
C TYR A 968 -2.27 35.60 17.31
N HIS A 969 -2.80 34.42 16.96
CA HIS A 969 -4.11 33.94 17.38
C HIS A 969 -4.02 32.51 17.91
N VAL A 970 -4.63 32.21 19.06
CA VAL A 970 -4.71 30.84 19.59
C VAL A 970 -5.94 30.14 19.02
N ARG A 971 -5.70 29.26 18.05
CA ARG A 971 -6.73 28.41 17.44
C ARG A 971 -6.93 27.12 18.23
N GLY A 972 -8.16 26.61 18.27
CA GLY A 972 -8.48 25.27 18.78
C GLY A 972 -9.72 25.24 19.68
N ALA A 973 -10.84 24.71 19.16
CA ALA A 973 -12.14 24.76 19.84
C ALA A 973 -12.16 24.00 21.19
N VAL A 974 -11.48 22.85 21.27
CA VAL A 974 -11.39 22.07 22.51
C VAL A 974 -10.54 22.81 23.55
N ASN A 975 -9.42 23.44 23.15
CA ASN A 975 -8.63 24.28 24.05
C ASN A 975 -9.37 25.52 24.53
N GLN A 976 -10.14 26.15 23.65
CA GLN A 976 -11.00 27.27 23.99
C GLN A 976 -11.97 26.91 25.11
N VAL A 977 -12.61 25.73 25.08
CA VAL A 977 -13.56 25.32 26.13
C VAL A 977 -12.90 25.30 27.50
N TYR A 978 -11.87 24.48 27.73
CA TYR A 978 -11.28 24.39 29.07
C TYR A 978 -10.54 25.67 29.50
N SER A 979 -10.08 26.49 28.55
CA SER A 979 -9.50 27.80 28.85
C SER A 979 -10.58 28.81 29.26
N GLN A 980 -11.78 28.77 28.66
CA GLN A 980 -12.91 29.59 29.10
C GLN A 980 -13.42 29.14 30.48
N ILE A 981 -13.44 27.84 30.76
CA ILE A 981 -13.72 27.32 32.11
C ILE A 981 -12.71 27.92 33.10
N LEU A 982 -11.40 27.89 32.79
CA LEU A 982 -10.37 28.53 33.61
C LEU A 982 -10.70 30.01 33.86
N LEU A 983 -10.94 30.81 32.82
CA LEU A 983 -11.25 32.24 32.98
C LEU A 983 -12.48 32.47 33.87
N SER A 984 -13.54 31.67 33.69
CA SER A 984 -14.74 31.74 34.53
C SER A 984 -14.45 31.47 36.01
N ARG A 985 -13.50 30.57 36.30
CA ARG A 985 -13.11 30.21 37.67
C ARG A 985 -12.10 31.18 38.28
N LEU A 986 -11.26 31.83 37.48
CA LEU A 986 -10.39 32.90 37.97
C LEU A 986 -11.21 34.13 38.42
N CYS A 987 -12.32 34.40 37.74
CA CYS A 987 -13.14 35.61 37.90
C CYS A 987 -14.49 35.37 38.59
N VAL A 988 -14.54 34.47 39.56
CA VAL A 988 -15.76 34.28 40.37
C VAL A 988 -16.11 35.61 41.03
N ARG A 989 -17.28 36.15 40.71
CA ARG A 989 -17.83 37.30 41.44
C ARG A 989 -18.14 36.82 42.84
N ASP A 990 -17.50 37.41 43.84
CA ASP A 990 -17.96 37.27 45.23
C ASP A 990 -19.40 37.80 45.26
N THR A 991 -20.36 36.88 45.32
CA THR A 991 -21.71 37.21 45.74
C THR A 991 -21.59 37.54 47.22
N GLY A 992 -21.25 38.80 47.48
CA GLY A 992 -21.09 39.33 48.83
C GLY A 992 -22.30 38.98 49.68
N ASN A 993 -22.02 38.35 50.82
CA ASN A 993 -22.81 38.50 52.02
C ASN A 993 -22.05 39.46 52.93
#